data_AF-A0A919C0J7-F1
#
_entry.id   AF-A0A919C0J7-F1
#
_cell.length_a   1.000
_cell.length_b   1.000
_cell.length_c   1.000
_cell.angle_alpha   90.00
_cell.angle_beta   90.00
_cell.angle_gamma   90.00
#
_symmetry.space_group_name_H-M   'P 1'
#
loop_
_entity.id
_entity.type
_entity.pdbx_description
1 polymer ?
#
loop_
_entity_poly.entity_id
_entity_poly.type
_entity_poly.pdbx_seq_one_letter_code
_entity_poly.pdbx_strand_id
1 'polypeptide(L)'
;MTAGQTPVAVVGMAVLLPGARDLDAYWRNLRDGADAITEVPADRWDAGHYHPGSAAGPAVAGRVYCRRGGFVTGPPEVEVTRYGIMPASVAGAEPDQLIALDVAAAALTDAGGTERLPDRHRAGVVLGRGGYLTPGLARLDQRVRTAHQLVRTLGELLPDLTAGQLDRIRTAFTDRLGPDSPDAAIGLVPNLAASRIANRLDLRGPAYTVDAACASSLVAVDQAVTALTTGRCDLMLAGGVHHCHDITLWSVFSQLRALSPTERIRPFHRAADGILIGEGTGVVVLKRLSDAVRDGDRVYAVIRGTGVAGDGRTAGLVTPDPGGQTRAVRQAWRAAGLDPAAPDSIGLLEAHGTATPAGDTAELSTLAEVFGPGAGGAGEPDRPVLGSVKSMIGHTMPAAGVAGLVKAVLALHHRTLLPTLHCDDPHPALAATRFRTLDRARPWDTDGPGRVRRAAVNAFGFGGINAHVVLEEATDAHHATVPGGSRGRARAGGTPVNGGLAESVAGVDVVPVSGGVADSVAGIDVASVAGADVASEGRGVVAAVAGASVGGVGGPPGPGVDRGPSGPGVGGGPVATGVVSAGGTGAVPGAGDGATPVGGARRRPARVGEPERVLLLAADDVDGLAALLGAGDRVVLGAGLDPGRPHDDAGPARSGSGSWTRPPNGSPWPGARSPRAAPGTAAVTSGSVRDRCSAAPAARSRSSFPASRPTSRPAPTTSPPTSGCPRPPARARTSGWATSAGTVSGS
;
A
#
# COMPACT_ATOMS: atom_id res chain seq x y z
N MET A 1 -32.97 -5.87 23.62
CA MET A 1 -31.54 -5.81 23.19
C MET A 1 -31.50 -6.08 21.70
N THR A 2 -30.74 -5.33 20.92
CA THR A 2 -30.45 -5.70 19.52
C THR A 2 -29.58 -6.96 19.52
N ALA A 3 -29.85 -7.90 18.61
CA ALA A 3 -28.96 -9.04 18.42
C ALA A 3 -27.57 -8.54 18.00
N GLY A 4 -26.52 -9.16 18.53
CA GLY A 4 -25.15 -8.88 18.10
C GLY A 4 -24.93 -9.30 16.65
N GLN A 5 -23.96 -8.67 16.01
CA GLN A 5 -23.51 -9.01 14.66
C GLN A 5 -23.07 -10.47 14.59
N THR A 6 -23.42 -11.17 13.51
CA THR A 6 -22.99 -12.55 13.25
C THR A 6 -21.46 -12.65 13.33
N PRO A 7 -20.89 -13.45 14.25
CA PRO A 7 -19.44 -13.51 14.44
C PRO A 7 -18.72 -14.04 13.18
N VAL A 8 -17.58 -13.45 12.86
CA VAL A 8 -16.76 -13.81 11.69
C VAL A 8 -15.41 -14.33 12.16
N ALA A 9 -15.05 -15.54 11.74
CA ALA A 9 -13.77 -16.16 12.04
C ALA A 9 -12.68 -15.67 11.06
N VAL A 10 -11.50 -15.36 11.60
CA VAL A 10 -10.26 -15.30 10.81
C VAL A 10 -9.74 -16.73 10.71
N VAL A 11 -9.80 -17.32 9.51
CA VAL A 11 -9.46 -18.75 9.28
C VAL A 11 -8.08 -18.97 8.65
N GLY A 12 -7.52 -17.94 8.03
CA GLY A 12 -6.16 -17.91 7.52
C GLY A 12 -5.71 -16.49 7.24
N MET A 13 -4.40 -16.26 7.14
CA MET A 13 -3.84 -14.94 6.86
C MET A 13 -2.43 -15.03 6.24
N ALA A 14 -1.95 -13.93 5.67
CA ALA A 14 -0.56 -13.77 5.26
C ALA A 14 -0.18 -12.29 5.22
N VAL A 15 1.13 -12.02 5.31
CA VAL A 15 1.70 -10.67 5.27
C VAL A 15 3.03 -10.64 4.52
N LEU A 16 3.35 -9.49 3.94
CA LEU A 16 4.69 -9.08 3.51
C LEU A 16 4.91 -7.67 4.04
N LEU A 17 5.82 -7.51 5.01
CA LEU A 17 6.03 -6.29 5.78
C LEU A 17 7.54 -6.03 5.98
N PRO A 18 7.93 -4.82 6.40
CA PRO A 18 9.32 -4.49 6.73
C PRO A 18 9.92 -5.47 7.74
N GLY A 19 11.06 -6.06 7.37
CA GLY A 19 11.73 -7.12 8.13
C GLY A 19 11.00 -8.47 8.22
N ALA A 20 9.82 -8.64 7.61
CA ALA A 20 8.96 -9.81 7.75
C ALA A 20 8.32 -10.25 6.41
N ARG A 21 8.95 -11.23 5.76
CA ARG A 21 8.48 -11.80 4.47
C ARG A 21 7.31 -12.79 4.58
N ASP A 22 7.02 -13.25 5.80
CA ASP A 22 6.08 -14.32 6.13
C ASP A 22 5.52 -14.12 7.55
N LEU A 23 4.46 -14.85 7.92
CA LEU A 23 3.83 -14.77 9.25
C LEU A 23 4.79 -15.12 10.38
N ASP A 24 5.67 -16.12 10.20
CA ASP A 24 6.59 -16.59 11.24
C ASP A 24 7.69 -15.55 11.52
N ALA A 25 8.14 -14.81 10.51
CA ALA A 25 8.99 -13.64 10.67
C ALA A 25 8.23 -12.50 11.35
N TYR A 26 6.98 -12.22 10.94
CA TYR A 26 6.20 -11.16 11.56
C TYR A 26 5.94 -11.42 13.05
N TRP A 27 5.52 -12.64 13.41
CA TRP A 27 5.31 -13.06 14.78
C TRP A 27 6.58 -12.94 15.64
N ARG A 28 7.74 -13.39 15.14
CA ARG A 28 9.02 -13.23 15.85
C ARG A 28 9.36 -11.76 16.04
N ASN A 29 9.30 -10.94 14.99
CA ASN A 29 9.60 -9.51 15.05
C ASN A 29 8.68 -8.78 16.04
N LEU A 30 7.39 -9.11 16.06
CA LEU A 30 6.41 -8.58 17.00
C LEU A 30 6.71 -8.97 18.45
N ARG A 31 7.00 -10.24 18.71
CA ARG A 31 7.30 -10.78 20.04
C ARG A 31 8.61 -10.22 20.60
N ASP A 32 9.64 -10.16 19.75
CA ASP A 32 11.00 -9.78 20.13
C ASP A 32 11.23 -8.26 20.13
N GLY A 33 10.27 -7.48 19.59
CA GLY A 33 10.33 -6.01 19.58
C GLY A 33 11.28 -5.44 18.54
N ALA A 34 11.32 -6.02 17.33
CA ALA A 34 12.24 -5.60 16.28
C ALA A 34 11.85 -4.24 15.65
N ASP A 35 12.80 -3.31 15.58
CA ASP A 35 12.73 -2.09 14.77
C ASP A 35 13.15 -2.43 13.32
N ALA A 36 12.26 -2.21 12.35
CA ALA A 36 12.50 -2.41 10.92
C ALA A 36 12.61 -1.08 10.14
N ILE A 37 12.75 0.06 10.83
CA ILE A 37 12.92 1.37 10.21
C ILE A 37 14.35 1.54 9.70
N THR A 38 14.53 1.53 8.39
CA THR A 38 15.80 1.77 7.71
C THR A 38 15.82 3.14 7.03
N GLU A 39 16.96 3.50 6.42
CA GLU A 39 16.99 4.59 5.44
C GLU A 39 16.29 4.15 4.13
N VAL A 40 15.81 5.12 3.35
CA VAL A 40 15.21 4.89 2.03
C VAL A 40 16.22 4.16 1.11
N PRO A 41 15.84 3.01 0.51
CA PRO A 41 16.69 2.32 -0.46
C PRO A 41 16.99 3.20 -1.68
N ALA A 42 18.25 3.19 -2.15
CA ALA A 42 18.75 4.10 -3.18
C ALA A 42 18.11 3.92 -4.59
N ASP A 43 17.34 2.86 -4.78
CA ASP A 43 16.51 2.61 -5.96
C ASP A 43 15.15 3.32 -5.92
N ARG A 44 14.65 3.75 -4.75
CA ARG A 44 13.29 4.32 -4.61
C ARG A 44 13.16 5.78 -5.07
N TRP A 45 14.14 6.63 -4.74
CA TRP A 45 14.23 8.00 -5.26
C TRP A 45 15.65 8.58 -5.11
N ASP A 46 15.94 9.70 -5.78
CA ASP A 46 17.28 10.28 -5.77
C ASP A 46 17.59 11.11 -4.51
N ALA A 47 18.80 10.92 -3.97
CA ALA A 47 19.27 11.60 -2.77
C ALA A 47 19.25 13.14 -2.87
N GLY A 48 19.31 13.71 -4.09
CA GLY A 48 19.15 15.13 -4.34
C GLY A 48 17.81 15.73 -3.88
N HIS A 49 16.78 14.92 -3.64
CA HIS A 49 15.51 15.35 -3.04
C HIS A 49 15.57 15.51 -1.52
N TYR A 50 16.57 14.95 -0.85
CA TYR A 50 16.71 15.00 0.61
C TYR A 50 17.29 16.34 1.07
N HIS A 51 16.48 17.10 1.79
CA HIS A 51 16.83 18.39 2.35
C HIS A 51 16.52 18.41 3.86
N PRO A 52 17.43 17.89 4.71
CA PRO A 52 17.23 17.88 6.16
C PRO A 52 17.04 19.31 6.70
N GLY A 53 16.25 19.45 7.76
CA GLY A 53 15.90 20.75 8.34
C GLY A 53 14.87 21.58 7.54
N SER A 54 14.55 21.22 6.28
CA SER A 54 13.52 21.91 5.49
C SER A 54 12.08 21.76 6.03
N ALA A 55 11.90 20.99 7.11
CA ALA A 55 10.69 20.99 7.94
C ALA A 55 10.35 22.38 8.52
N ALA A 56 11.36 23.19 8.88
CA ALA A 56 11.17 24.49 9.53
C ALA A 56 11.06 25.68 8.56
N GLY A 57 11.32 25.47 7.26
CA GLY A 57 11.23 26.51 6.24
C GLY A 57 9.85 26.58 5.56
N PRO A 58 9.75 27.23 4.39
CA PRO A 58 8.63 27.04 3.47
C PRO A 58 8.47 25.59 3.03
N ALA A 59 7.25 25.19 2.68
CA ALA A 59 6.99 23.93 1.98
C ALA A 59 7.41 24.09 0.50
N VAL A 60 8.12 23.10 -0.05
CA VAL A 60 8.63 23.13 -1.43
C VAL A 60 8.42 21.76 -2.08
N ALA A 61 7.82 21.75 -3.27
CA ALA A 61 7.64 20.53 -4.04
C ALA A 61 8.99 19.91 -4.46
N GLY A 62 9.07 18.58 -4.49
CA GLY A 62 10.30 17.84 -4.79
C GLY A 62 11.36 17.89 -3.68
N ARG A 63 11.04 18.44 -2.49
CA ARG A 63 11.94 18.45 -1.32
C ARG A 63 11.36 17.65 -0.15
N VAL A 64 12.20 16.81 0.45
CA VAL A 64 11.83 15.87 1.52
C VAL A 64 12.82 16.01 2.68
N TYR A 65 12.35 16.21 3.91
CA TYR A 65 13.22 16.38 5.09
C TYR A 65 13.39 15.12 5.95
N CYS A 66 12.75 14.01 5.56
CA CYS A 66 12.82 12.74 6.27
C CYS A 66 13.15 11.61 5.28
N ARG A 67 14.23 10.86 5.51
CA ARG A 67 14.67 9.73 4.67
C ARG A 67 14.64 8.37 5.37
N ARG A 68 13.87 8.23 6.44
CA ARG A 68 13.65 6.95 7.14
C ARG A 68 12.21 6.44 6.97
N GLY A 69 12.07 5.13 6.96
CA GLY A 69 10.80 4.43 6.75
C GLY A 69 10.95 2.92 6.95
N GLY A 70 9.84 2.19 6.93
CA GLY A 70 9.86 0.73 6.94
C GLY A 70 9.77 0.18 5.52
N PHE A 71 10.81 -0.48 5.02
CA PHE A 71 10.87 -0.98 3.65
C PHE A 71 10.90 -2.50 3.60
N VAL A 72 10.29 -3.09 2.55
CA VAL A 72 10.43 -4.50 2.22
C VAL A 72 11.79 -4.68 1.53
N THR A 73 12.67 -5.45 2.15
CA THR A 73 14.08 -5.53 1.77
C THR A 73 14.30 -6.43 0.55
N GLY A 74 14.55 -5.79 -0.60
CA GLY A 74 14.77 -6.44 -1.88
C GLY A 74 13.47 -6.61 -2.70
N PRO A 75 13.59 -6.86 -4.02
CA PRO A 75 12.43 -7.09 -4.87
C PRO A 75 11.73 -8.40 -4.45
N PRO A 76 10.41 -8.39 -4.16
CA PRO A 76 9.69 -9.61 -3.84
C PRO A 76 9.72 -10.57 -5.04
N GLU A 77 10.28 -11.76 -4.83
CA GLU A 77 10.45 -12.79 -5.86
C GLU A 77 9.12 -13.56 -6.06
N VAL A 78 8.18 -12.92 -6.75
CA VAL A 78 6.86 -13.49 -7.08
C VAL A 78 7.02 -14.53 -8.19
N GLU A 79 6.64 -15.78 -7.91
CA GLU A 79 6.66 -16.89 -8.88
C GLU A 79 5.49 -16.83 -9.87
N VAL A 80 5.40 -15.74 -10.63
CA VAL A 80 4.25 -15.37 -11.50
C VAL A 80 3.74 -16.50 -12.41
N THR A 81 4.63 -17.41 -12.83
CA THR A 81 4.29 -18.55 -13.68
C THR A 81 3.35 -19.54 -13.01
N ARG A 82 3.34 -19.63 -11.66
CA ARG A 82 2.41 -20.48 -10.90
C ARG A 82 0.96 -20.01 -11.00
N TYR A 83 0.74 -18.76 -11.40
CA TYR A 83 -0.56 -18.15 -11.67
C TYR A 83 -0.91 -18.09 -13.16
N GLY A 84 -0.11 -18.72 -14.03
CA GLY A 84 -0.28 -18.62 -15.49
C GLY A 84 -0.07 -17.19 -16.02
N ILE A 85 0.70 -16.35 -15.32
CA ILE A 85 1.09 -15.02 -15.81
C ILE A 85 2.40 -15.18 -16.59
N MET A 86 2.42 -14.69 -17.82
CA MET A 86 3.63 -14.75 -18.67
C MET A 86 4.70 -13.78 -18.14
N PRO A 87 5.98 -14.19 -18.01
CA PRO A 87 7.04 -13.30 -17.52
C PRO A 87 7.19 -11.99 -18.31
N ALA A 88 6.85 -12.00 -19.61
CA ALA A 88 6.90 -10.80 -20.46
C ALA A 88 6.00 -9.65 -19.97
N SER A 89 4.82 -9.95 -19.39
CA SER A 89 3.89 -8.91 -18.91
C SER A 89 4.19 -8.43 -17.48
N VAL A 90 5.24 -8.95 -16.82
CA VAL A 90 5.72 -8.46 -15.52
C VAL A 90 6.44 -7.12 -15.66
N ALA A 91 7.23 -6.94 -16.72
CA ALA A 91 8.19 -5.83 -16.84
C ALA A 91 7.57 -4.42 -16.94
N GLY A 92 6.25 -4.31 -17.03
CA GLY A 92 5.50 -3.05 -16.94
C GLY A 92 4.23 -3.12 -16.09
N ALA A 93 3.97 -4.22 -15.37
CA ALA A 93 2.83 -4.33 -14.46
C ALA A 93 3.16 -3.73 -13.09
N GLU A 94 2.15 -3.19 -12.38
CA GLU A 94 2.39 -2.62 -11.05
C GLU A 94 2.73 -3.70 -10.01
N PRO A 95 3.85 -3.56 -9.26
CA PRO A 95 4.29 -4.55 -8.26
C PRO A 95 3.20 -4.92 -7.26
N ASP A 96 2.45 -3.93 -6.77
CA ASP A 96 1.32 -4.09 -5.86
C ASP A 96 0.33 -5.19 -6.30
N GLN A 97 0.06 -5.35 -7.61
CA GLN A 97 -0.88 -6.37 -8.08
C GLN A 97 -0.33 -7.79 -8.00
N LEU A 98 0.98 -7.95 -8.23
CA LEU A 98 1.65 -9.25 -8.21
C LEU A 98 1.93 -9.68 -6.76
N ILE A 99 2.30 -8.73 -5.91
CA ILE A 99 2.51 -8.94 -4.48
C ILE A 99 1.18 -9.25 -3.77
N ALA A 100 0.11 -8.51 -4.07
CA ALA A 100 -1.21 -8.80 -3.49
C ALA A 100 -1.73 -10.18 -3.91
N LEU A 101 -1.45 -10.63 -5.14
CA LEU A 101 -1.74 -12.00 -5.59
C LEU A 101 -0.95 -13.05 -4.81
N ASP A 102 0.34 -12.82 -4.57
CA ASP A 102 1.19 -13.76 -3.84
C ASP A 102 0.75 -13.91 -2.38
N VAL A 103 0.54 -12.79 -1.69
CA VAL A 103 0.08 -12.76 -0.29
C VAL A 103 -1.36 -13.30 -0.17
N ALA A 104 -2.25 -13.04 -1.13
CA ALA A 104 -3.60 -13.62 -1.14
C ALA A 104 -3.59 -15.15 -1.30
N ALA A 105 -2.71 -15.68 -2.16
CA ALA A 105 -2.54 -17.12 -2.33
C ALA A 105 -1.93 -17.77 -1.07
N ALA A 106 -0.98 -17.11 -0.42
CA ALA A 106 -0.43 -17.54 0.86
C ALA A 106 -1.50 -17.55 1.96
N ALA A 107 -2.35 -16.52 2.04
CA ALA A 107 -3.43 -16.44 3.03
C ALA A 107 -4.50 -17.54 2.83
N LEU A 108 -4.81 -17.90 1.57
CA LEU A 108 -5.67 -19.05 1.27
C LEU A 108 -4.99 -20.39 1.55
N THR A 109 -3.68 -20.50 1.35
CA THR A 109 -2.91 -21.69 1.74
C THR A 109 -2.94 -21.87 3.26
N ASP A 110 -2.80 -20.80 4.02
CA ASP A 110 -2.92 -20.77 5.49
C ASP A 110 -4.36 -21.07 5.97
N ALA A 111 -5.38 -20.72 5.18
CA ALA A 111 -6.76 -21.15 5.42
C ALA A 111 -7.02 -22.64 5.07
N GLY A 112 -6.03 -23.38 4.56
CA GLY A 112 -6.15 -24.78 4.17
C GLY A 112 -6.46 -25.02 2.69
N GLY A 113 -6.05 -24.11 1.81
CA GLY A 113 -5.95 -24.33 0.37
C GLY A 113 -7.21 -23.99 -0.44
N THR A 114 -7.05 -24.03 -1.77
CA THR A 114 -8.14 -23.76 -2.74
C THR A 114 -9.17 -24.90 -2.83
N GLU A 115 -8.82 -26.07 -2.32
CA GLU A 115 -9.62 -27.27 -2.19
C GLU A 115 -10.64 -27.21 -1.04
N ARG A 116 -10.46 -26.28 -0.09
CA ARG A 116 -11.41 -25.99 1.01
C ARG A 116 -12.26 -24.74 0.77
N LEU A 117 -12.22 -24.17 -0.44
CA LEU A 117 -13.13 -23.09 -0.81
C LEU A 117 -14.59 -23.57 -0.78
N PRO A 118 -15.55 -22.72 -0.36
CA PRO A 118 -16.97 -22.96 -0.58
C PRO A 118 -17.30 -22.77 -2.07
N ASP A 119 -18.59 -22.62 -2.42
CA ASP A 119 -18.99 -22.17 -3.75
C ASP A 119 -18.17 -20.94 -4.19
N ARG A 120 -17.47 -21.09 -5.33
CA ARG A 120 -16.61 -20.05 -5.91
C ARG A 120 -17.40 -18.78 -6.26
N HIS A 121 -18.69 -18.89 -6.59
CA HIS A 121 -19.57 -17.75 -6.82
C HIS A 121 -19.91 -16.98 -5.53
N ARG A 122 -19.61 -17.57 -4.36
CA ARG A 122 -19.77 -16.97 -3.02
C ARG A 122 -18.43 -16.76 -2.31
N ALA A 123 -17.31 -16.84 -3.04
CA ALA A 123 -15.98 -16.47 -2.57
C ALA A 123 -15.54 -15.13 -3.19
N GLY A 124 -15.33 -14.10 -2.38
CA GLY A 124 -15.01 -12.73 -2.84
C GLY A 124 -13.67 -12.17 -2.34
N VAL A 125 -13.29 -11.00 -2.86
CA VAL A 125 -12.03 -10.27 -2.58
C VAL A 125 -12.30 -8.78 -2.44
N VAL A 126 -11.81 -8.16 -1.36
CA VAL A 126 -11.78 -6.69 -1.22
C VAL A 126 -10.45 -6.22 -0.63
N LEU A 127 -9.80 -5.26 -1.29
CA LEU A 127 -8.49 -4.74 -0.86
C LEU A 127 -8.46 -3.22 -0.72
N GLY A 128 -7.86 -2.74 0.37
CA GLY A 128 -7.45 -1.36 0.52
C GLY A 128 -6.24 -1.03 -0.37
N ARG A 129 -6.41 -0.13 -1.35
CA ARG A 129 -5.35 0.31 -2.29
C ARG A 129 -5.54 1.79 -2.61
N GLY A 130 -4.56 2.62 -2.25
CA GLY A 130 -4.64 4.08 -2.39
C GLY A 130 -4.42 4.57 -3.83
N GLY A 131 -4.99 5.71 -4.18
CA GLY A 131 -4.87 6.37 -5.50
C GLY A 131 -3.51 6.97 -5.86
N TYR A 132 -2.38 6.40 -5.41
CA TYR A 132 -1.04 6.97 -5.55
C TYR A 132 -0.45 6.82 -6.96
N LEU A 133 0.42 7.76 -7.34
CA LEU A 133 1.22 7.71 -8.57
C LEU A 133 2.21 6.54 -8.47
N THR A 134 1.88 5.47 -9.17
CA THR A 134 2.58 4.18 -9.12
C THR A 134 3.61 4.09 -10.26
N PRO A 135 4.72 3.33 -10.14
CA PRO A 135 5.85 3.44 -11.07
C PRO A 135 5.52 3.16 -12.55
N GLY A 136 4.61 2.21 -12.83
CA GLY A 136 4.14 1.95 -14.19
C GLY A 136 3.30 3.11 -14.75
N LEU A 137 2.42 3.68 -13.93
CA LEU A 137 1.62 4.86 -14.28
C LEU A 137 2.49 6.11 -14.48
N ALA A 138 3.55 6.27 -13.70
CA ALA A 138 4.55 7.33 -13.88
C ALA A 138 5.29 7.19 -15.22
N ARG A 139 5.77 5.99 -15.55
CA ARG A 139 6.36 5.68 -16.87
C ARG A 139 5.38 5.97 -18.02
N LEU A 140 4.09 5.68 -17.84
CA LEU A 140 3.07 5.94 -18.85
C LEU A 140 2.83 7.45 -19.10
N ASP A 141 2.65 8.26 -18.06
CA ASP A 141 2.49 9.72 -18.27
C ASP A 141 3.78 10.36 -18.78
N GLN A 142 4.95 9.89 -18.34
CA GLN A 142 6.24 10.30 -18.91
C GLN A 142 6.33 10.03 -20.41
N ARG A 143 5.87 8.85 -20.86
CA ARG A 143 5.85 8.44 -22.27
C ARG A 143 4.83 9.21 -23.11
N VAL A 144 3.59 9.30 -22.63
CA VAL A 144 2.45 9.86 -23.38
C VAL A 144 2.40 11.40 -23.33
N ARG A 145 2.82 12.00 -22.21
CA ARG A 145 2.73 13.45 -21.97
C ARG A 145 4.10 14.11 -21.89
N THR A 146 4.95 13.70 -20.92
CA THR A 146 6.17 14.46 -20.61
C THR A 146 7.14 14.48 -21.79
N ALA A 147 7.32 13.38 -22.51
CA ALA A 147 8.19 13.31 -23.70
C ALA A 147 7.79 14.33 -24.78
N HIS A 148 6.49 14.54 -24.99
CA HIS A 148 5.97 15.53 -25.95
C HIS A 148 6.07 16.96 -25.43
N GLN A 149 5.79 17.19 -24.14
CA GLN A 149 5.93 18.51 -23.51
C GLN A 149 7.39 18.98 -23.48
N LEU A 150 8.32 18.07 -23.17
CA LEU A 150 9.76 18.30 -23.15
C LEU A 150 10.25 18.86 -24.49
N VAL A 151 9.95 18.19 -25.61
CA VAL A 151 10.46 18.61 -26.92
C VAL A 151 9.77 19.86 -27.47
N ARG A 152 8.50 20.11 -27.11
CA ARG A 152 7.84 21.39 -27.40
C ARG A 152 8.57 22.53 -26.68
N THR A 153 8.80 22.40 -25.37
CA THR A 153 9.46 23.44 -24.57
C THR A 153 10.94 23.59 -24.91
N LEU A 154 11.64 22.54 -25.33
CA LEU A 154 12.98 22.66 -25.90
C LEU A 154 12.98 23.44 -27.22
N GLY A 155 12.02 23.21 -28.12
CA GLY A 155 11.89 24.02 -29.34
C GLY A 155 11.50 25.48 -29.10
N GLU A 156 10.75 25.76 -28.01
CA GLU A 156 10.40 27.11 -27.58
C GLU A 156 11.57 27.87 -26.93
N LEU A 157 12.48 27.17 -26.25
CA LEU A 157 13.63 27.77 -25.54
C LEU A 157 14.95 27.76 -26.34
N LEU A 158 15.10 26.82 -27.27
CA LEU A 158 16.30 26.59 -28.07
C LEU A 158 15.91 26.48 -29.56
N PRO A 159 15.59 27.60 -30.23
CA PRO A 159 15.02 27.61 -31.58
C PRO A 159 15.95 27.04 -32.67
N ASP A 160 17.25 26.92 -32.40
CA ASP A 160 18.23 26.30 -33.29
C ASP A 160 18.12 24.76 -33.34
N LEU A 161 17.35 24.14 -32.42
CA LEU A 161 17.09 22.69 -32.45
C LEU A 161 16.11 22.33 -33.57
N THR A 162 16.63 21.73 -34.64
CA THR A 162 15.81 21.20 -35.73
C THR A 162 14.81 20.16 -35.23
N ALA A 163 13.67 20.03 -35.92
CA ALA A 163 12.66 19.00 -35.63
C ALA A 163 13.28 17.57 -35.57
N GLY A 164 14.31 17.30 -36.36
CA GLY A 164 15.05 16.03 -36.33
C GLY A 164 15.94 15.84 -35.10
N GLN A 165 16.46 16.89 -34.48
CA GLN A 165 17.12 16.82 -33.17
C GLN A 165 16.10 16.60 -32.05
N LEU A 166 14.99 17.35 -32.07
CA LEU A 166 13.89 17.22 -31.11
C LEU A 166 13.29 15.80 -31.14
N ASP A 167 13.06 15.21 -32.32
CA ASP A 167 12.54 13.84 -32.43
C ASP A 167 13.50 12.77 -31.87
N ARG A 168 14.82 12.96 -32.07
CA ARG A 168 15.85 12.12 -31.42
C ARG A 168 15.86 12.28 -29.90
N ILE A 169 15.66 13.50 -29.38
CA ILE A 169 15.57 13.75 -27.94
C ILE A 169 14.31 13.07 -27.35
N ARG A 170 13.15 13.18 -28.01
CA ARG A 170 11.92 12.47 -27.58
C ARG A 170 12.17 10.97 -27.50
N THR A 171 12.73 10.39 -28.57
CA THR A 171 12.98 8.95 -28.67
C THR A 171 13.98 8.48 -27.62
N ALA A 172 15.13 9.14 -27.49
CA ALA A 172 16.16 8.81 -26.49
C ALA A 172 15.73 9.06 -25.02
N PHE A 173 14.72 9.88 -24.78
CA PHE A 173 14.04 9.99 -23.48
C PHE A 173 13.09 8.81 -23.27
N THR A 174 12.18 8.56 -24.23
CA THR A 174 11.17 7.49 -24.18
C THR A 174 11.79 6.10 -24.04
N ASP A 175 12.91 5.82 -24.72
CA ASP A 175 13.62 4.54 -24.64
C ASP A 175 14.17 4.23 -23.23
N ARG A 176 14.46 5.27 -22.42
CA ARG A 176 14.90 5.10 -21.02
C ARG A 176 13.77 4.79 -20.05
N LEU A 177 12.51 4.97 -20.47
CA LEU A 177 11.34 4.66 -19.63
C LEU A 177 11.07 3.14 -19.52
N GLY A 178 11.92 2.30 -20.12
CA GLY A 178 11.78 0.85 -20.10
C GLY A 178 10.86 0.31 -21.19
N PRO A 179 10.57 -1.01 -21.15
CA PRO A 179 9.81 -1.70 -22.18
C PRO A 179 8.35 -1.24 -22.21
N ASP A 180 7.83 -1.07 -23.42
CA ASP A 180 6.44 -0.71 -23.70
C ASP A 180 5.76 -1.87 -24.43
N SER A 181 4.58 -2.27 -23.95
CA SER A 181 3.81 -3.37 -24.52
C SER A 181 2.34 -3.24 -24.17
N PRO A 182 1.42 -3.61 -25.07
CA PRO A 182 -0.02 -3.63 -24.77
C PRO A 182 -0.37 -4.48 -23.54
N ASP A 183 0.36 -5.58 -23.31
CA ASP A 183 0.18 -6.47 -22.15
C ASP A 183 0.46 -5.76 -20.81
N ALA A 184 1.42 -4.82 -20.77
CA ALA A 184 1.73 -4.05 -19.59
C ALA A 184 0.62 -3.07 -19.21
N ALA A 185 -0.13 -2.51 -20.18
CA ALA A 185 -1.19 -1.54 -19.94
C ALA A 185 -2.31 -2.10 -19.03
N ILE A 186 -2.61 -3.40 -19.13
CA ILE A 186 -3.52 -4.11 -18.21
C ILE A 186 -2.98 -4.00 -16.77
N GLY A 187 -1.68 -4.18 -16.58
CA GLY A 187 -1.00 -4.11 -15.28
C GLY A 187 -1.04 -2.76 -14.58
N LEU A 188 -1.51 -1.69 -15.23
CA LEU A 188 -1.62 -0.34 -14.68
C LEU A 188 -3.00 -0.02 -14.07
N VAL A 189 -4.04 -0.81 -14.38
CA VAL A 189 -5.42 -0.50 -13.98
C VAL A 189 -5.62 -0.78 -12.47
N PRO A 190 -5.97 0.21 -11.62
CA PRO A 190 -5.90 0.07 -10.15
C PRO A 190 -6.74 -1.05 -9.53
N ASN A 191 -7.95 -1.32 -10.05
CA ASN A 191 -8.87 -2.31 -9.49
C ASN A 191 -8.33 -3.75 -9.61
N LEU A 192 -7.43 -4.00 -10.56
CA LEU A 192 -6.89 -5.34 -10.80
C LEU A 192 -5.99 -5.84 -9.65
N ALA A 193 -5.61 -5.01 -8.68
CA ALA A 193 -5.04 -5.51 -7.43
C ALA A 193 -5.98 -6.54 -6.75
N ALA A 194 -7.30 -6.32 -6.80
CA ALA A 194 -8.30 -7.29 -6.32
C ALA A 194 -8.77 -8.24 -7.43
N SER A 195 -9.05 -7.75 -8.64
CA SER A 195 -9.61 -8.58 -9.71
C SER A 195 -8.62 -9.61 -10.26
N ARG A 196 -7.29 -9.37 -10.16
CA ARG A 196 -6.25 -10.36 -10.52
C ARG A 196 -6.20 -11.53 -9.52
N ILE A 197 -6.44 -11.27 -8.23
CA ILE A 197 -6.59 -12.33 -7.21
C ILE A 197 -7.77 -13.22 -7.57
N ALA A 198 -8.95 -12.61 -7.78
CA ALA A 198 -10.16 -13.34 -8.14
C ALA A 198 -9.99 -14.16 -9.43
N ASN A 199 -9.42 -13.55 -10.48
CA ASN A 199 -9.17 -14.22 -11.75
C ASN A 199 -8.15 -15.38 -11.66
N ARG A 200 -7.11 -15.28 -10.82
CA ARG A 200 -6.02 -16.28 -10.77
C ARG A 200 -6.15 -17.32 -9.67
N LEU A 201 -7.07 -17.14 -8.72
CA LEU A 201 -7.45 -18.14 -7.72
C LEU A 201 -8.87 -18.73 -7.97
N ASP A 202 -9.49 -18.34 -9.09
CA ASP A 202 -10.85 -18.70 -9.53
C ASP A 202 -11.93 -18.45 -8.46
N LEU A 203 -11.95 -17.22 -7.97
CA LEU A 203 -12.96 -16.69 -7.04
C LEU A 203 -13.94 -15.83 -7.87
N ARG A 204 -15.25 -16.08 -7.74
CA ARG A 204 -16.28 -15.56 -8.64
C ARG A 204 -17.37 -14.73 -7.93
N GLY A 205 -17.17 -14.46 -6.64
CA GLY A 205 -17.89 -13.41 -5.92
C GLY A 205 -17.36 -12.00 -6.23
N PRO A 206 -17.77 -10.98 -5.45
CA PRO A 206 -17.34 -9.59 -5.65
C PRO A 206 -15.81 -9.44 -5.54
N ALA A 207 -15.18 -8.70 -6.46
CA ALA A 207 -13.72 -8.53 -6.51
C ALA A 207 -13.32 -7.09 -6.86
N TYR A 208 -13.03 -6.25 -5.84
CA TYR A 208 -12.80 -4.81 -6.04
C TYR A 208 -11.85 -4.18 -4.99
N THR A 209 -11.41 -2.94 -5.26
CA THR A 209 -10.54 -2.16 -4.37
C THR A 209 -11.30 -1.02 -3.70
N VAL A 210 -10.87 -0.63 -2.49
CA VAL A 210 -11.38 0.54 -1.75
C VAL A 210 -10.23 1.49 -1.38
N ASP A 211 -10.50 2.80 -1.42
CA ASP A 211 -9.61 3.83 -0.86
C ASP A 211 -10.36 4.61 0.23
N ALA A 212 -9.81 4.55 1.44
CA ALA A 212 -10.15 5.35 2.60
C ALA A 212 -8.85 5.81 3.30
N ALA A 213 -7.82 6.13 2.50
CA ALA A 213 -6.46 6.42 2.92
C ALA A 213 -5.94 5.36 3.93
N CYS A 214 -5.53 5.80 5.12
CA CYS A 214 -4.97 4.94 6.16
C CYS A 214 -5.95 3.90 6.75
N ALA A 215 -7.27 4.08 6.56
CA ALA A 215 -8.29 3.15 7.04
C ALA A 215 -8.67 2.06 6.02
N SER A 216 -8.20 2.16 4.77
CA SER A 216 -8.67 1.34 3.63
C SER A 216 -8.77 -0.16 3.91
N SER A 217 -7.78 -0.76 4.58
CA SER A 217 -7.79 -2.20 4.87
C SER A 217 -8.77 -2.61 5.99
N LEU A 218 -9.08 -1.75 6.97
CA LEU A 218 -10.15 -2.05 7.93
C LEU A 218 -11.55 -1.80 7.32
N VAL A 219 -11.69 -0.84 6.40
CA VAL A 219 -12.91 -0.66 5.61
C VAL A 219 -13.14 -1.87 4.68
N ALA A 220 -12.08 -2.45 4.11
CA ALA A 220 -12.15 -3.71 3.38
C ALA A 220 -12.62 -4.87 4.28
N VAL A 221 -12.12 -4.97 5.52
CA VAL A 221 -12.58 -5.96 6.51
C VAL A 221 -14.05 -5.75 6.88
N ASP A 222 -14.49 -4.51 7.13
CA ASP A 222 -15.90 -4.19 7.43
C ASP A 222 -16.86 -4.57 6.28
N GLN A 223 -16.46 -4.32 5.03
CA GLN A 223 -17.24 -4.71 3.84
C GLN A 223 -17.25 -6.23 3.62
N ALA A 224 -16.14 -6.92 3.88
CA ALA A 224 -16.05 -8.39 3.84
C ALA A 224 -16.92 -9.04 4.93
N VAL A 225 -16.83 -8.54 6.16
CA VAL A 225 -17.70 -8.91 7.28
C VAL A 225 -19.17 -8.71 6.89
N THR A 226 -19.52 -7.56 6.31
CA THR A 226 -20.88 -7.28 5.82
C THR A 226 -21.32 -8.23 4.69
N ALA A 227 -20.42 -8.64 3.79
CA ALA A 227 -20.75 -9.62 2.74
C ALA A 227 -21.02 -11.01 3.32
N LEU A 228 -20.30 -11.40 4.36
CA LEU A 228 -20.49 -12.64 5.09
C LEU A 228 -21.78 -12.61 5.94
N THR A 229 -22.01 -11.55 6.72
CA THR A 229 -23.16 -11.47 7.64
C THR A 229 -24.50 -11.31 6.89
N THR A 230 -24.55 -10.63 5.75
CA THR A 230 -25.75 -10.58 4.89
C THR A 230 -25.89 -11.78 3.96
N GLY A 231 -25.08 -12.84 4.11
CA GLY A 231 -25.18 -14.06 3.30
C GLY A 231 -24.87 -13.90 1.80
N ARG A 232 -24.26 -12.78 1.38
CA ARG A 232 -23.88 -12.58 -0.04
C ARG A 232 -22.67 -13.43 -0.42
N CYS A 233 -21.76 -13.67 0.53
CA CYS A 233 -20.59 -14.51 0.37
C CYS A 233 -20.50 -15.51 1.54
N ASP A 234 -19.78 -16.61 1.34
CA ASP A 234 -19.45 -17.62 2.36
C ASP A 234 -17.99 -17.52 2.81
N LEU A 235 -17.13 -17.00 1.94
CA LEU A 235 -15.72 -16.71 2.19
C LEU A 235 -15.35 -15.36 1.58
N MET A 236 -14.55 -14.57 2.28
CA MET A 236 -14.02 -13.30 1.79
C MET A 236 -12.52 -13.17 2.09
N LEU A 237 -11.75 -12.76 1.09
CA LEU A 237 -10.41 -12.22 1.29
C LEU A 237 -10.54 -10.71 1.55
N ALA A 238 -9.97 -10.25 2.65
CA ALA A 238 -9.93 -8.82 3.02
C ALA A 238 -8.49 -8.40 3.35
N GLY A 239 -8.10 -7.18 3.01
CA GLY A 239 -6.71 -6.75 3.24
C GLY A 239 -6.36 -5.39 2.68
N GLY A 240 -5.07 -5.18 2.41
CA GLY A 240 -4.57 -3.98 1.73
C GLY A 240 -3.11 -4.10 1.30
N VAL A 241 -2.71 -3.24 0.35
CA VAL A 241 -1.41 -3.29 -0.33
C VAL A 241 -0.87 -1.88 -0.59
N HIS A 242 0.45 -1.71 -0.39
CA HIS A 242 1.20 -0.51 -0.77
C HIS A 242 2.72 -0.75 -0.74
N HIS A 243 3.36 -0.74 -1.91
CA HIS A 243 4.84 -0.65 -2.06
C HIS A 243 5.26 0.56 -2.91
N CYS A 244 4.32 1.49 -3.13
CA CYS A 244 4.46 2.65 -4.00
C CYS A 244 5.18 3.82 -3.28
N HIS A 245 6.50 3.88 -3.38
CA HIS A 245 7.33 4.89 -2.69
C HIS A 245 7.88 6.01 -3.58
N ASP A 246 7.19 6.33 -4.68
CA ASP A 246 7.50 7.45 -5.57
C ASP A 246 7.69 8.79 -4.84
N ILE A 247 8.60 9.63 -5.34
CA ILE A 247 8.99 10.89 -4.71
C ILE A 247 7.84 11.90 -4.59
N THR A 248 6.81 11.85 -5.45
CA THR A 248 5.65 12.74 -5.33
C THR A 248 4.87 12.48 -4.04
N LEU A 249 4.75 11.22 -3.60
CA LEU A 249 4.12 10.85 -2.34
C LEU A 249 4.88 11.45 -1.15
N TRP A 250 6.20 11.21 -1.10
CA TRP A 250 7.08 11.77 -0.06
C TRP A 250 7.07 13.30 -0.04
N SER A 251 7.01 13.94 -1.21
CA SER A 251 6.88 15.40 -1.33
C SER A 251 5.53 15.92 -0.84
N VAL A 252 4.42 15.21 -1.05
CA VAL A 252 3.10 15.59 -0.51
C VAL A 252 3.10 15.54 1.02
N PHE A 253 3.55 14.43 1.62
CA PHE A 253 3.64 14.31 3.09
C PHE A 253 4.66 15.27 3.71
N SER A 254 5.71 15.64 2.98
CA SER A 254 6.65 16.69 3.39
C SER A 254 5.99 18.07 3.41
N GLN A 255 5.26 18.46 2.34
CA GLN A 255 4.56 19.73 2.26
C GLN A 255 3.44 19.86 3.31
N LEU A 256 2.74 18.75 3.60
CA LEU A 256 1.72 18.65 4.66
C LEU A 256 2.28 18.68 6.09
N ARG A 257 3.61 18.72 6.27
CA ARG A 257 4.29 18.65 7.59
C ARG A 257 3.90 17.42 8.43
N ALA A 258 3.65 16.30 7.75
CA ALA A 258 3.17 15.07 8.36
C ALA A 258 4.28 14.06 8.72
N LEU A 259 5.45 14.13 8.06
CA LEU A 259 6.60 13.26 8.37
C LEU A 259 7.32 13.74 9.64
N SER A 260 7.93 12.83 10.40
CA SER A 260 8.74 13.14 11.59
C SER A 260 10.01 13.91 11.21
N PRO A 261 10.21 15.17 11.66
CA PRO A 261 11.44 15.92 11.40
C PRO A 261 12.67 15.37 12.13
N THR A 262 12.49 14.56 13.19
CA THR A 262 13.57 13.82 13.85
C THR A 262 13.80 12.41 13.28
N GLU A 263 13.08 12.04 12.22
CA GLU A 263 13.15 10.73 11.55
C GLU A 263 12.85 9.54 12.50
N ARG A 264 11.91 9.70 13.45
CA ARG A 264 11.55 8.70 14.46
C ARG A 264 10.04 8.65 14.77
N ILE A 265 9.35 7.64 14.23
CA ILE A 265 7.95 7.32 14.58
C ILE A 265 7.85 6.77 16.01
N ARG A 266 7.17 7.50 16.90
CA ARG A 266 7.10 7.24 18.35
C ARG A 266 5.67 7.39 18.87
N PRO A 267 4.77 6.43 18.61
CA PRO A 267 3.34 6.55 18.92
C PRO A 267 3.10 6.74 20.43
N PHE A 268 2.27 7.71 20.77
CA PHE A 268 1.93 8.11 22.15
C PHE A 268 3.12 8.49 23.03
N HIS A 269 4.23 8.92 22.43
CA HIS A 269 5.38 9.47 23.13
C HIS A 269 5.24 10.99 23.31
N ARG A 270 5.70 11.56 24.43
CA ARG A 270 5.60 13.00 24.73
C ARG A 270 6.26 13.91 23.68
N ALA A 271 7.29 13.38 23.02
CA ALA A 271 8.00 14.06 21.93
C ALA A 271 7.69 13.50 20.52
N ALA A 272 6.52 12.88 20.32
CA ALA A 272 6.04 12.47 19.00
C ALA A 272 5.92 13.67 18.04
N ASP A 273 6.40 13.54 16.80
CA ASP A 273 6.61 14.66 15.88
C ASP A 273 6.24 14.40 14.41
N GLY A 274 5.71 13.22 14.06
CA GLY A 274 5.22 12.88 12.72
C GLY A 274 5.32 11.39 12.39
N ILE A 275 4.78 10.98 11.23
CA ILE A 275 4.88 9.60 10.73
C ILE A 275 6.28 9.33 10.14
N LEU A 276 6.60 8.05 9.99
CA LEU A 276 7.49 7.57 8.93
C LEU A 276 6.65 6.73 7.96
N ILE A 277 6.83 6.87 6.65
CA ILE A 277 6.10 6.04 5.67
C ILE A 277 6.68 4.62 5.70
N GLY A 278 5.85 3.60 5.45
CA GLY A 278 6.30 2.23 5.25
C GLY A 278 5.64 1.54 4.05
N GLU A 279 6.23 0.46 3.61
CA GLU A 279 5.72 -0.49 2.61
C GLU A 279 4.94 -1.62 3.30
N GLY A 280 4.06 -2.32 2.60
CA GLY A 280 3.41 -3.50 3.18
C GLY A 280 2.26 -4.10 2.39
N THR A 281 1.95 -5.35 2.70
CA THR A 281 0.75 -6.05 2.26
C THR A 281 0.29 -7.02 3.36
N GLY A 282 -1.02 -7.11 3.55
CA GLY A 282 -1.63 -8.13 4.40
C GLY A 282 -2.96 -8.56 3.84
N VAL A 283 -3.28 -9.84 3.97
CA VAL A 283 -4.57 -10.43 3.59
C VAL A 283 -5.01 -11.38 4.71
N VAL A 284 -6.29 -11.29 5.07
CA VAL A 284 -6.99 -12.22 5.97
C VAL A 284 -8.10 -12.93 5.19
N VAL A 285 -8.30 -14.22 5.46
CA VAL A 285 -9.40 -15.03 4.95
C VAL A 285 -10.46 -15.13 6.04
N LEU A 286 -11.68 -14.73 5.69
CA LEU A 286 -12.80 -14.56 6.61
C LEU A 286 -13.97 -15.47 6.21
N LYS A 287 -14.58 -16.14 7.19
CA LYS A 287 -15.83 -16.92 7.06
C LYS A 287 -16.73 -16.58 8.25
N ARG A 288 -18.05 -16.81 8.18
CA ARG A 288 -18.89 -16.77 9.40
C ARG A 288 -18.41 -17.88 10.35
N LEU A 289 -18.39 -17.61 11.66
CA LEU A 289 -17.88 -18.56 12.67
C LEU A 289 -18.60 -19.92 12.61
N SER A 290 -19.90 -19.93 12.32
CA SER A 290 -20.70 -21.15 12.13
C SER A 290 -20.23 -22.01 10.95
N ASP A 291 -19.81 -21.39 9.84
CA ASP A 291 -19.29 -22.10 8.67
C ASP A 291 -17.87 -22.59 8.94
N ALA A 292 -17.03 -21.78 9.59
CA ALA A 292 -15.68 -22.18 9.98
C ALA A 292 -15.68 -23.41 10.92
N VAL A 293 -16.57 -23.43 11.92
CA VAL A 293 -16.72 -24.56 12.85
C VAL A 293 -17.34 -25.80 12.17
N ARG A 294 -18.27 -25.61 11.21
CA ARG A 294 -18.84 -26.72 10.40
C ARG A 294 -17.79 -27.35 9.50
N ASP A 295 -16.99 -26.54 8.83
CA ASP A 295 -16.04 -26.98 7.80
C ASP A 295 -14.69 -27.44 8.39
N GLY A 296 -14.54 -27.40 9.72
CA GLY A 296 -13.35 -27.84 10.45
C GLY A 296 -12.15 -26.91 10.29
N ASP A 297 -12.38 -25.60 10.16
CA ASP A 297 -11.32 -24.61 9.96
C ASP A 297 -10.59 -24.28 11.26
N ARG A 298 -9.31 -23.93 11.12
CA ARG A 298 -8.55 -23.30 12.21
C ARG A 298 -9.06 -21.88 12.39
N VAL A 299 -9.73 -21.59 13.51
CA VAL A 299 -10.07 -20.21 13.89
C VAL A 299 -8.88 -19.60 14.64
N TYR A 300 -8.29 -18.53 14.11
CA TYR A 300 -7.24 -17.77 14.81
C TYR A 300 -7.82 -16.84 15.87
N ALA A 301 -8.85 -16.08 15.48
CA ALA A 301 -9.60 -15.14 16.31
C ALA A 301 -10.98 -14.90 15.70
N VAL A 302 -11.88 -14.28 16.47
CA VAL A 302 -13.26 -13.98 16.07
C VAL A 302 -13.49 -12.47 16.03
N ILE A 303 -13.80 -11.93 14.85
CA ILE A 303 -14.34 -10.58 14.70
C ILE A 303 -15.77 -10.57 15.24
N ARG A 304 -15.98 -9.79 16.31
CA ARG A 304 -17.27 -9.64 16.99
C ARG A 304 -18.08 -8.46 16.47
N GLY A 305 -17.43 -7.38 16.05
CA GLY A 305 -18.08 -6.18 15.55
C GLY A 305 -17.13 -5.28 14.78
N THR A 306 -17.65 -4.60 13.77
CA THR A 306 -16.93 -3.60 12.98
C THR A 306 -17.71 -2.28 12.96
N GLY A 307 -17.02 -1.17 12.73
CA GLY A 307 -17.65 0.14 12.70
C GLY A 307 -16.82 1.14 11.91
N VAL A 308 -17.48 1.86 11.01
CA VAL A 308 -16.87 2.85 10.11
C VAL A 308 -17.66 4.16 10.20
N ALA A 309 -16.99 5.28 10.46
CA ALA A 309 -17.63 6.58 10.60
C ALA A 309 -16.75 7.74 10.11
N GLY A 310 -17.38 8.73 9.47
CA GLY A 310 -16.72 9.96 9.05
C GLY A 310 -16.63 11.01 10.16
N ASP A 311 -15.57 11.82 10.14
CA ASP A 311 -15.39 13.04 10.95
C ASP A 311 -16.43 14.12 10.58
N GLY A 312 -16.74 14.25 9.29
CA GLY A 312 -17.69 15.25 8.79
C GLY A 312 -17.06 16.64 8.67
N ARG A 313 -17.71 17.68 9.22
CA ARG A 313 -17.25 19.07 9.12
C ARG A 313 -16.38 19.45 10.32
N THR A 314 -15.08 19.27 10.18
CA THR A 314 -14.04 19.61 11.17
C THR A 314 -13.49 21.04 10.96
N ALA A 315 -12.43 21.40 11.68
CA ALA A 315 -11.68 22.65 11.48
C ALA A 315 -10.82 22.67 10.19
N GLY A 316 -10.67 21.53 9.50
CA GLY A 316 -9.93 21.41 8.25
C GLY A 316 -9.86 19.96 7.79
N LEU A 317 -9.90 19.71 6.47
CA LEU A 317 -10.05 18.38 5.85
C LEU A 317 -9.06 17.30 6.35
N VAL A 318 -7.90 17.73 6.85
CA VAL A 318 -6.79 16.87 7.29
C VAL A 318 -6.62 16.83 8.82
N THR A 319 -7.47 17.56 9.55
CA THR A 319 -7.47 17.64 11.02
C THR A 319 -8.41 16.58 11.60
N PRO A 320 -7.92 15.62 12.40
CA PRO A 320 -8.74 14.53 12.94
C PRO A 320 -9.76 15.01 13.97
N ASP A 321 -10.99 14.48 13.92
CA ASP A 321 -12.04 14.69 14.93
C ASP A 321 -12.15 13.49 15.89
N PRO A 322 -11.93 13.68 17.22
CA PRO A 322 -12.26 12.66 18.22
C PRO A 322 -13.71 12.19 18.14
N GLY A 323 -14.65 13.05 17.72
CA GLY A 323 -16.05 12.69 17.52
C GLY A 323 -16.25 11.62 16.45
N GLY A 324 -15.55 11.69 15.31
CA GLY A 324 -15.59 10.70 14.24
C GLY A 324 -15.01 9.36 14.65
N GLN A 325 -13.88 9.40 15.34
CA GLN A 325 -13.25 8.23 15.94
C GLN A 325 -14.19 7.58 16.98
N THR A 326 -14.72 8.37 17.92
CA THR A 326 -15.73 7.95 18.90
C THR A 326 -16.95 7.29 18.24
N ARG A 327 -17.46 7.84 17.13
CA ARG A 327 -18.58 7.25 16.39
C ARG A 327 -18.24 5.85 15.86
N ALA A 328 -17.06 5.67 15.25
CA ALA A 328 -16.61 4.38 14.72
C ALA A 328 -16.40 3.34 15.83
N VAL A 329 -15.73 3.70 16.93
CA VAL A 329 -15.54 2.81 18.09
C VAL A 329 -16.89 2.43 18.70
N ARG A 330 -17.73 3.42 19.06
CA ARG A 330 -19.05 3.15 19.65
C ARG A 330 -19.96 2.33 18.73
N GLN A 331 -19.81 2.39 17.40
CA GLN A 331 -20.52 1.52 16.46
C GLN A 331 -20.04 0.07 16.55
N ALA A 332 -18.74 -0.18 16.46
CA ALA A 332 -18.18 -1.53 16.48
C ALA A 332 -18.47 -2.29 17.80
N TRP A 333 -18.43 -1.61 18.94
CA TRP A 333 -18.77 -2.21 20.24
C TRP A 333 -20.26 -2.52 20.38
N ARG A 334 -21.15 -1.64 19.87
CA ARG A 334 -22.59 -1.95 19.76
C ARG A 334 -22.85 -3.14 18.84
N ALA A 335 -22.15 -3.23 17.71
CA ALA A 335 -22.24 -4.39 16.80
C ALA A 335 -21.77 -5.69 17.49
N ALA A 336 -20.69 -5.63 18.28
CA ALA A 336 -20.22 -6.76 19.10
C ALA A 336 -21.20 -7.19 20.20
N GLY A 337 -22.15 -6.31 20.59
CA GLY A 337 -23.02 -6.52 21.75
C GLY A 337 -22.30 -6.39 23.09
N LEU A 338 -21.24 -5.56 23.15
CA LEU A 338 -20.37 -5.40 24.31
C LEU A 338 -20.30 -3.93 24.75
N ASP A 339 -20.15 -3.70 26.05
CA ASP A 339 -19.87 -2.38 26.61
C ASP A 339 -18.34 -2.12 26.63
N PRO A 340 -17.81 -1.08 25.96
CA PRO A 340 -16.40 -0.74 26.03
C PRO A 340 -15.99 -0.23 27.43
N ALA A 341 -16.90 0.37 28.20
CA ALA A 341 -16.57 0.96 29.50
C ALA A 341 -16.42 -0.07 30.63
N ALA A 342 -17.03 -1.26 30.50
CA ALA A 342 -16.85 -2.34 31.47
C ALA A 342 -15.35 -2.68 31.70
N PRO A 343 -14.91 -2.99 32.93
CA PRO A 343 -13.48 -3.15 33.24
C PRO A 343 -12.76 -4.18 32.36
N ASP A 344 -13.37 -5.37 32.24
CA ASP A 344 -12.81 -6.54 31.55
C ASP A 344 -13.16 -6.58 30.04
N SER A 345 -13.59 -5.45 29.45
CA SER A 345 -14.07 -5.44 28.07
C SER A 345 -12.95 -5.61 27.04
N ILE A 346 -11.71 -5.25 27.37
CA ILE A 346 -10.55 -5.30 26.47
C ILE A 346 -9.25 -5.54 27.26
N GLY A 347 -8.28 -6.25 26.68
CA GLY A 347 -6.92 -6.37 27.22
C GLY A 347 -5.81 -5.80 26.32
N LEU A 348 -6.08 -5.64 25.01
CA LEU A 348 -5.16 -5.05 24.04
C LEU A 348 -5.88 -4.14 23.05
N LEU A 349 -5.43 -2.91 22.88
CA LEU A 349 -5.84 -2.03 21.79
C LEU A 349 -4.63 -1.73 20.89
N GLU A 350 -4.70 -2.23 19.66
CA GLU A 350 -3.77 -1.91 18.59
C GLU A 350 -4.25 -0.61 17.91
N ALA A 351 -3.58 0.48 18.26
CA ALA A 351 -4.01 1.83 17.98
C ALA A 351 -3.64 2.28 16.57
N HIS A 352 -4.29 3.35 16.10
CA HIS A 352 -3.90 4.00 14.87
C HIS A 352 -2.51 4.63 15.01
N GLY A 353 -2.20 5.27 16.15
CA GLY A 353 -0.85 5.46 16.68
C GLY A 353 0.15 6.03 15.67
N THR A 354 -0.10 7.25 15.19
CA THR A 354 0.65 7.85 14.10
C THR A 354 1.98 8.46 14.51
N ALA A 355 2.16 8.76 15.80
CA ALA A 355 3.18 9.67 16.29
C ALA A 355 3.02 11.12 15.78
N THR A 356 1.85 11.52 15.30
CA THR A 356 1.54 12.94 15.02
C THR A 356 0.94 13.58 16.28
N PRO A 357 1.35 14.80 16.68
CA PRO A 357 0.84 15.44 17.90
C PRO A 357 -0.70 15.54 17.94
N ALA A 358 -1.32 15.86 16.80
CA ALA A 358 -2.77 16.00 16.69
C ALA A 358 -3.49 14.64 16.67
N GLY A 359 -3.00 13.67 15.89
CA GLY A 359 -3.61 12.34 15.76
C GLY A 359 -3.57 11.55 17.07
N ASP A 360 -2.40 11.52 17.72
CA ASP A 360 -2.21 10.79 18.97
C ASP A 360 -2.98 11.46 20.13
N THR A 361 -3.11 12.80 20.14
CA THR A 361 -3.97 13.51 21.11
C THR A 361 -5.45 13.21 20.88
N ALA A 362 -5.91 13.22 19.62
CA ALA A 362 -7.30 12.92 19.28
C ALA A 362 -7.67 11.47 19.67
N GLU A 363 -6.82 10.51 19.33
CA GLU A 363 -7.02 9.09 19.65
C GLU A 363 -7.05 8.86 21.17
N LEU A 364 -6.12 9.44 21.94
CA LEU A 364 -6.15 9.33 23.41
C LEU A 364 -7.42 9.96 24.02
N SER A 365 -7.93 11.06 23.44
CA SER A 365 -9.21 11.65 23.85
C SER A 365 -10.39 10.71 23.60
N THR A 366 -10.47 10.09 22.42
CA THR A 366 -11.48 9.08 22.09
C THR A 366 -11.39 7.86 23.01
N LEU A 367 -10.17 7.41 23.33
CA LEU A 367 -9.98 6.27 24.24
C LEU A 367 -10.46 6.58 25.67
N ALA A 368 -10.19 7.78 26.19
CA ALA A 368 -10.71 8.23 27.48
C ALA A 368 -12.25 8.35 27.49
N GLU A 369 -12.85 8.85 26.40
CA GLU A 369 -14.30 9.05 26.29
C GLU A 369 -15.09 7.73 26.17
N VAL A 370 -14.55 6.74 25.43
CA VAL A 370 -15.28 5.51 25.09
C VAL A 370 -15.00 4.35 26.04
N PHE A 371 -13.77 4.22 26.55
CA PHE A 371 -13.38 3.15 27.48
C PHE A 371 -13.31 3.60 28.95
N GLY A 372 -13.35 4.91 29.19
CA GLY A 372 -13.31 5.51 30.52
C GLY A 372 -11.90 5.72 31.10
N PRO A 373 -11.81 6.47 32.21
CA PRO A 373 -10.57 6.62 32.97
C PRO A 373 -10.16 5.31 33.65
N GLY A 374 -8.90 5.21 34.05
CA GLY A 374 -8.44 4.07 34.86
C GLY A 374 -9.08 4.04 36.25
N ALA A 375 -9.33 2.82 36.76
CA ALA A 375 -9.40 2.62 38.20
C ALA A 375 -8.08 3.11 38.84
N GLY A 376 -8.17 3.68 40.04
CA GLY A 376 -7.10 4.49 40.62
C GLY A 376 -5.89 3.70 41.13
N GLY A 377 -5.00 3.27 40.25
CA GLY A 377 -3.78 2.53 40.60
C GLY A 377 -2.61 2.79 39.65
N ALA A 378 -1.67 3.66 40.03
CA ALA A 378 -0.45 3.93 39.28
C ALA A 378 0.58 2.79 39.45
N GLY A 379 0.33 1.65 38.81
CA GLY A 379 1.20 0.47 38.85
C GLY A 379 0.51 -0.88 38.61
N GLU A 380 -0.83 -0.91 38.52
CA GLU A 380 -1.57 -2.17 38.38
C GLU A 380 -1.28 -2.88 37.04
N PRO A 381 -0.90 -4.18 37.07
CA PRO A 381 -0.51 -4.92 35.87
C PRO A 381 -1.69 -5.17 34.91
N ASP A 382 -2.89 -5.35 35.45
CA ASP A 382 -4.12 -5.72 34.72
C ASP A 382 -4.66 -4.64 33.77
N ARG A 383 -4.12 -3.41 33.83
CA ARG A 383 -4.53 -2.32 32.93
C ARG A 383 -4.32 -2.74 31.46
N PRO A 384 -5.29 -2.51 30.57
CA PRO A 384 -5.21 -2.95 29.18
C PRO A 384 -4.06 -2.27 28.43
N VAL A 385 -3.44 -3.01 27.52
CA VAL A 385 -2.29 -2.55 26.74
C VAL A 385 -2.74 -1.68 25.57
N LEU A 386 -2.09 -0.52 25.40
CA LEU A 386 -2.10 0.29 24.20
C LEU A 386 -0.76 0.14 23.47
N GLY A 387 -0.80 -0.02 22.15
CA GLY A 387 0.40 0.01 21.32
C GLY A 387 0.08 0.27 19.86
N SER A 388 1.11 0.43 19.02
CA SER A 388 0.92 0.41 17.56
C SER A 388 2.13 -0.18 16.86
N VAL A 389 1.92 -1.10 15.91
CA VAL A 389 2.96 -1.72 15.09
C VAL A 389 3.72 -0.70 14.23
N LYS A 390 3.17 0.49 14.03
CA LYS A 390 3.86 1.58 13.32
C LYS A 390 5.17 2.00 14.00
N SER A 391 5.31 1.75 15.30
CA SER A 391 6.55 1.89 16.05
C SER A 391 7.68 0.93 15.60
N MET A 392 7.34 -0.15 14.88
CA MET A 392 8.25 -1.19 14.38
C MET A 392 8.44 -1.12 12.85
N ILE A 393 7.36 -0.92 12.10
CA ILE A 393 7.33 -1.03 10.62
C ILE A 393 6.96 0.27 9.88
N GLY A 394 6.77 1.37 10.60
CA GLY A 394 6.29 2.63 10.03
C GLY A 394 4.80 2.59 9.67
N HIS A 395 4.32 3.66 9.04
CA HIS A 395 2.94 3.72 8.58
C HIS A 395 2.82 3.10 7.17
N THR A 396 2.39 1.84 7.08
CA THR A 396 2.25 1.09 5.81
C THR A 396 1.01 1.50 4.98
N MET A 397 0.76 2.81 4.92
CA MET A 397 -0.31 3.50 4.18
C MET A 397 -1.67 2.75 4.21
N PRO A 398 -2.36 2.34 3.11
CA PRO A 398 -3.66 1.65 3.20
C PRO A 398 -3.57 0.24 3.79
N ALA A 399 -2.39 -0.39 3.85
CA ALA A 399 -2.16 -1.69 4.49
C ALA A 399 -1.99 -1.60 6.02
N ALA A 400 -1.91 -0.40 6.60
CA ALA A 400 -1.65 -0.21 8.03
C ALA A 400 -2.72 -0.81 8.96
N GLY A 401 -3.98 -0.85 8.51
CA GLY A 401 -5.08 -1.49 9.22
C GLY A 401 -4.92 -3.01 9.33
N VAL A 402 -4.66 -3.68 8.20
CA VAL A 402 -4.47 -5.15 8.19
C VAL A 402 -3.17 -5.59 8.88
N ALA A 403 -2.10 -4.79 8.84
CA ALA A 403 -0.89 -5.07 9.62
C ALA A 403 -1.19 -5.10 11.13
N GLY A 404 -1.90 -4.08 11.65
CA GLY A 404 -2.37 -4.04 13.04
C GLY A 404 -3.36 -5.17 13.36
N LEU A 405 -4.26 -5.50 12.43
CA LEU A 405 -5.20 -6.61 12.59
C LEU A 405 -4.48 -7.96 12.76
N VAL A 406 -3.51 -8.28 11.90
CA VAL A 406 -2.74 -9.52 12.01
C VAL A 406 -1.94 -9.55 13.32
N LYS A 407 -1.38 -8.41 13.78
CA LYS A 407 -0.74 -8.30 15.11
C LYS A 407 -1.71 -8.63 16.24
N ALA A 408 -2.92 -8.07 16.23
CA ALA A 408 -3.93 -8.31 17.26
C ALA A 408 -4.48 -9.75 17.23
N VAL A 409 -4.65 -10.34 16.04
CA VAL A 409 -5.04 -11.74 15.85
C VAL A 409 -3.95 -12.69 16.37
N LEU A 410 -2.67 -12.43 16.07
CA LEU A 410 -1.54 -13.20 16.60
C LEU A 410 -1.41 -13.07 18.14
N ALA A 411 -1.63 -11.88 18.70
CA ALA A 411 -1.64 -11.65 20.14
C ALA A 411 -2.71 -12.48 20.87
N LEU A 412 -3.91 -12.59 20.30
CA LEU A 412 -4.98 -13.44 20.81
C LEU A 412 -4.64 -14.93 20.65
N HIS A 413 -4.25 -15.35 19.44
CA HIS A 413 -3.97 -16.76 19.12
C HIS A 413 -2.82 -17.35 19.96
N HIS A 414 -1.73 -16.60 20.13
CA HIS A 414 -0.59 -16.98 20.97
C HIS A 414 -0.74 -16.52 22.43
N ARG A 415 -1.92 -16.02 22.83
CA ARG A 415 -2.25 -15.58 24.20
C ARG A 415 -1.12 -14.76 24.84
N THR A 416 -0.66 -13.73 24.12
CA THR A 416 0.53 -12.92 24.43
C THR A 416 0.22 -11.43 24.21
N LEU A 417 0.45 -10.60 25.23
CA LEU A 417 0.42 -9.15 25.09
C LEU A 417 1.70 -8.70 24.38
N LEU A 418 1.55 -8.03 23.24
CA LEU A 418 2.66 -7.60 22.38
C LEU A 418 3.10 -6.15 22.67
N PRO A 419 4.40 -5.84 22.49
CA PRO A 419 4.95 -4.53 22.80
C PRO A 419 4.60 -3.44 21.77
N THR A 420 5.02 -2.23 22.10
CA THR A 420 5.14 -1.08 21.20
C THR A 420 6.49 -0.40 21.48
N LEU A 421 7.22 0.03 20.45
CA LEU A 421 8.54 0.62 20.64
C LEU A 421 8.44 2.11 21.02
N HIS A 422 9.49 2.62 21.67
CA HIS A 422 9.67 4.02 22.06
C HIS A 422 8.54 4.59 22.95
N CYS A 423 8.10 3.80 23.93
CA CYS A 423 7.03 4.15 24.87
C CYS A 423 7.52 4.54 26.27
N ASP A 424 8.78 4.97 26.38
CA ASP A 424 9.52 5.24 27.62
C ASP A 424 9.16 6.58 28.28
N ASP A 425 8.79 7.60 27.51
CA ASP A 425 8.30 8.91 27.99
C ASP A 425 6.91 9.19 27.35
N PRO A 426 5.83 8.68 27.97
CA PRO A 426 4.50 8.66 27.36
C PRO A 426 3.82 10.04 27.32
N HIS A 427 2.96 10.23 26.32
CA HIS A 427 2.17 11.44 26.12
C HIS A 427 1.23 11.69 27.31
N PRO A 428 1.17 12.92 27.88
CA PRO A 428 0.45 13.18 29.13
C PRO A 428 -1.03 12.78 29.13
N ALA A 429 -1.71 12.86 27.98
CA ALA A 429 -3.12 12.46 27.86
C ALA A 429 -3.36 10.95 28.08
N LEU A 430 -2.32 10.10 27.98
CA LEU A 430 -2.45 8.66 28.27
C LEU A 430 -2.90 8.40 29.72
N ALA A 431 -2.50 9.26 30.66
CA ALA A 431 -2.89 9.17 32.06
C ALA A 431 -4.38 9.44 32.32
N ALA A 432 -5.10 10.07 31.38
CA ALA A 432 -6.55 10.22 31.43
C ALA A 432 -7.30 8.95 30.94
N THR A 433 -6.60 8.00 30.31
CA THR A 433 -7.16 6.74 29.84
C THR A 433 -6.90 5.61 30.83
N ARG A 434 -7.71 4.55 30.79
CA ARG A 434 -7.39 3.32 31.53
C ARG A 434 -6.21 2.51 30.98
N PHE A 435 -5.73 2.80 29.77
CA PHE A 435 -4.68 2.00 29.11
C PHE A 435 -3.25 2.32 29.57
N ARG A 436 -2.36 1.33 29.46
CA ARG A 436 -0.90 1.47 29.65
C ARG A 436 -0.15 0.99 28.42
N THR A 437 1.06 1.47 28.19
CA THR A 437 1.96 0.90 27.17
C THR A 437 2.59 -0.42 27.64
N LEU A 438 3.31 -1.10 26.75
CA LEU A 438 4.08 -2.31 27.03
C LEU A 438 5.39 -2.31 26.23
N ASP A 439 6.50 -2.50 26.92
CA ASP A 439 7.87 -2.41 26.39
C ASP A 439 8.39 -3.73 25.81
N ARG A 440 7.94 -4.87 26.36
CA ARG A 440 8.35 -6.23 26.01
C ARG A 440 7.14 -7.17 26.01
N ALA A 441 7.13 -8.18 25.14
CA ALA A 441 6.06 -9.17 25.12
C ALA A 441 5.94 -9.90 26.48
N ARG A 442 4.70 -10.20 26.88
CA ARG A 442 4.38 -10.94 28.12
C ARG A 442 3.22 -11.90 27.87
N PRO A 443 3.11 -13.02 28.62
CA PRO A 443 1.90 -13.83 28.63
C PRO A 443 0.65 -12.96 28.84
N TRP A 444 -0.42 -13.29 28.12
CA TRP A 444 -1.75 -12.71 28.31
C TRP A 444 -2.57 -13.70 29.13
N ASP A 445 -2.29 -13.77 30.41
CA ASP A 445 -3.07 -14.61 31.33
C ASP A 445 -4.46 -13.99 31.59
N THR A 446 -5.37 -14.81 32.12
CA THR A 446 -6.79 -14.45 32.32
C THR A 446 -7.24 -14.96 33.67
N ASP A 447 -7.27 -14.07 34.67
CA ASP A 447 -7.61 -14.43 36.04
C ASP A 447 -9.11 -14.69 36.20
N GLY A 448 -9.48 -15.96 36.05
CA GLY A 448 -10.82 -16.48 36.34
C GLY A 448 -11.43 -17.27 35.16
N PRO A 449 -12.10 -18.41 35.42
CA PRO A 449 -12.80 -19.15 34.39
C PRO A 449 -13.93 -18.29 33.80
N GLY A 450 -13.96 -18.17 32.46
CA GLY A 450 -14.97 -17.42 31.72
C GLY A 450 -14.57 -16.00 31.29
N ARG A 451 -13.42 -15.47 31.72
CA ARG A 451 -12.83 -14.28 31.09
C ARG A 451 -12.32 -14.64 29.68
N VAL A 452 -12.71 -13.85 28.69
CA VAL A 452 -12.34 -14.02 27.27
C VAL A 452 -11.37 -12.92 26.87
N ARG A 453 -10.21 -13.27 26.30
CA ARG A 453 -9.25 -12.28 25.78
C ARG A 453 -9.89 -11.49 24.64
N ARG A 454 -9.86 -10.17 24.77
CA ARG A 454 -10.42 -9.22 23.80
C ARG A 454 -9.37 -8.23 23.34
N ALA A 455 -9.24 -8.13 22.02
CA ALA A 455 -8.42 -7.11 21.38
C ALA A 455 -9.30 -6.17 20.54
N ALA A 456 -8.79 -4.98 20.25
CA ALA A 456 -9.41 -4.10 19.26
C ALA A 456 -8.36 -3.39 18.40
N VAL A 457 -8.77 -2.94 17.21
CA VAL A 457 -7.88 -2.35 16.20
C VAL A 457 -8.47 -1.04 15.66
N ASN A 458 -7.68 0.03 15.70
CA ASN A 458 -8.02 1.35 15.14
C ASN A 458 -7.30 1.59 13.81
N ALA A 459 -8.01 2.13 12.82
CA ALA A 459 -7.39 2.80 11.67
C ALA A 459 -8.17 4.06 11.31
N PHE A 460 -7.54 5.22 11.43
CA PHE A 460 -8.15 6.52 11.22
C PHE A 460 -7.57 7.15 9.94
N GLY A 461 -8.38 7.19 8.90
CA GLY A 461 -7.98 7.62 7.56
C GLY A 461 -7.77 9.11 7.48
N PHE A 462 -6.65 9.53 6.90
CA PHE A 462 -6.45 10.90 6.43
C PHE A 462 -7.63 11.33 5.52
N GLY A 463 -8.22 12.50 5.77
CA GLY A 463 -9.53 12.88 5.21
C GLY A 463 -10.73 12.53 6.10
N GLY A 464 -10.49 11.94 7.29
CA GLY A 464 -11.49 11.76 8.34
C GLY A 464 -12.40 10.54 8.18
N ILE A 465 -11.91 9.42 7.63
CA ILE A 465 -12.67 8.16 7.55
C ILE A 465 -12.12 7.17 8.58
N ASN A 466 -12.85 6.93 9.67
CA ASN A 466 -12.41 6.11 10.79
C ASN A 466 -12.98 4.70 10.71
N ALA A 467 -12.17 3.70 11.06
CA ALA A 467 -12.57 2.30 11.16
C ALA A 467 -12.09 1.67 12.49
N HIS A 468 -12.94 0.83 13.09
CA HIS A 468 -12.65 0.05 14.30
C HIS A 468 -13.10 -1.40 14.14
N VAL A 469 -12.32 -2.33 14.70
CA VAL A 469 -12.63 -3.77 14.71
C VAL A 469 -12.48 -4.32 16.14
N VAL A 470 -13.48 -5.05 16.64
CA VAL A 470 -13.47 -5.73 17.94
C VAL A 470 -13.25 -7.24 17.74
N LEU A 471 -12.32 -7.81 18.50
CA LEU A 471 -11.84 -9.19 18.38
C LEU A 471 -11.95 -9.96 19.71
N GLU A 472 -12.28 -11.25 19.65
CA GLU A 472 -12.16 -12.22 20.74
C GLU A 472 -11.22 -13.38 20.33
N GLU A 473 -10.61 -14.04 21.32
CA GLU A 473 -9.85 -15.28 21.08
C GLU A 473 -10.74 -16.43 20.57
N ALA A 474 -10.13 -17.39 19.88
CA ALA A 474 -10.78 -18.67 19.63
C ALA A 474 -10.89 -19.45 20.95
N THR A 475 -12.09 -19.98 21.24
CA THR A 475 -12.30 -20.88 22.37
C THR A 475 -12.01 -22.32 21.94
N ASP A 476 -11.66 -23.19 22.87
CA ASP A 476 -11.41 -24.61 22.57
C ASP A 476 -12.68 -25.30 22.01
N ALA A 477 -13.88 -24.78 22.34
CA ALA A 477 -15.15 -25.22 21.76
C ALA A 477 -15.28 -24.90 20.25
N HIS A 478 -14.56 -23.90 19.72
CA HIS A 478 -14.47 -23.65 18.28
C HIS A 478 -13.55 -24.66 17.56
N HIS A 479 -12.74 -25.41 18.32
CA HIS A 479 -11.80 -26.42 17.80
C HIS A 479 -12.26 -27.87 18.07
N ALA A 480 -13.25 -28.07 18.94
CA ALA A 480 -13.63 -29.39 19.46
C ALA A 480 -14.52 -30.24 18.52
N THR A 481 -14.90 -29.75 17.33
CA THR A 481 -15.84 -30.41 16.41
C THR A 481 -15.25 -31.51 15.53
N VAL A 482 -14.02 -31.97 15.79
CA VAL A 482 -13.45 -33.17 15.15
C VAL A 482 -13.56 -34.37 16.10
N PRO A 483 -14.43 -35.36 15.83
CA PRO A 483 -14.42 -36.63 16.55
C PRO A 483 -13.07 -37.32 16.38
N GLY A 484 -12.34 -37.54 17.49
CA GLY A 484 -10.95 -37.98 17.46
C GLY A 484 -10.74 -39.33 16.78
N GLY A 485 -10.20 -39.31 15.55
CA GLY A 485 -9.80 -40.50 14.80
C GLY A 485 -8.64 -41.24 15.48
N SER A 486 -8.94 -42.20 16.36
CA SER A 486 -7.95 -42.91 17.14
C SER A 486 -7.18 -43.95 16.31
N ARG A 487 -5.97 -43.58 15.86
CA ARG A 487 -4.81 -44.44 15.49
C ARG A 487 -3.63 -43.54 15.12
N GLY A 488 -2.41 -43.71 15.63
CA GLY A 488 -1.95 -44.64 16.67
C GLY A 488 -0.52 -44.31 17.09
N ARG A 489 -0.10 -44.76 18.29
CA ARG A 489 1.20 -44.40 18.88
C ARG A 489 2.34 -45.22 18.27
N ALA A 490 2.88 -44.79 17.12
CA ALA A 490 4.09 -45.35 16.55
C ALA A 490 5.31 -45.06 17.47
N ARG A 491 6.16 -46.07 17.71
CA ARG A 491 7.40 -45.92 18.49
C ARG A 491 8.51 -45.29 17.65
N ALA A 492 9.37 -44.51 18.29
CA ALA A 492 10.62 -44.06 17.69
C ALA A 492 11.59 -45.24 17.48
N GLY A 493 12.31 -45.22 16.35
CA GLY A 493 13.33 -46.21 16.00
C GLY A 493 13.63 -46.23 14.51
N GLY A 494 14.67 -45.51 14.07
CA GLY A 494 15.10 -45.46 12.67
C GLY A 494 16.14 -44.36 12.42
N THR A 495 17.34 -44.76 12.02
CA THR A 495 18.48 -43.87 11.72
C THR A 495 18.32 -43.24 10.33
N PRO A 496 18.72 -41.96 10.10
CA PRO A 496 18.53 -41.30 8.81
C PRO A 496 19.43 -41.87 7.70
N VAL A 497 18.92 -41.83 6.47
CA VAL A 497 19.67 -42.14 5.24
C VAL A 497 19.46 -41.03 4.20
N ASN A 498 20.56 -40.57 3.60
CA ASN A 498 20.54 -39.68 2.43
C ASN A 498 20.37 -40.51 1.16
N GLY A 499 19.51 -40.04 0.25
CA GLY A 499 19.28 -40.60 -1.09
C GLY A 499 18.26 -39.75 -1.83
N GLY A 500 18.39 -39.60 -3.15
CA GLY A 500 17.52 -38.71 -3.94
C GLY A 500 17.04 -39.35 -5.23
N LEU A 501 16.49 -38.49 -6.11
CA LEU A 501 15.91 -38.75 -7.44
C LEU A 501 14.44 -39.22 -7.48
N ALA A 502 13.59 -38.24 -7.84
CA ALA A 502 12.75 -38.20 -9.04
C ALA A 502 11.64 -39.25 -9.31
N GLU A 503 10.49 -38.70 -9.76
CA GLU A 503 9.42 -39.34 -10.55
C GLU A 503 8.62 -40.47 -9.85
N SER A 504 7.32 -40.70 -10.15
CA SER A 504 6.37 -40.03 -11.04
C SER A 504 4.93 -40.18 -10.52
N VAL A 505 4.04 -39.21 -10.79
CA VAL A 505 2.60 -39.47 -10.97
C VAL A 505 2.12 -38.66 -12.18
N ALA A 506 1.43 -39.32 -13.10
CA ALA A 506 0.79 -38.72 -14.27
C ALA A 506 -0.67 -39.16 -14.33
N GLY A 507 -1.50 -38.43 -15.10
CA GLY A 507 -2.89 -38.79 -15.36
C GLY A 507 -3.92 -37.97 -14.60
N VAL A 508 -4.39 -36.89 -15.22
CA VAL A 508 -5.76 -36.38 -15.07
C VAL A 508 -6.26 -36.10 -16.48
N ASP A 509 -7.30 -36.82 -16.91
CA ASP A 509 -7.84 -36.70 -18.25
C ASP A 509 -8.58 -35.37 -18.45
N VAL A 510 -8.26 -34.66 -19.53
CA VAL A 510 -9.00 -33.47 -19.97
C VAL A 510 -10.09 -33.90 -20.92
N VAL A 511 -11.32 -34.04 -20.43
CA VAL A 511 -12.51 -34.33 -21.25
C VAL A 511 -12.96 -33.05 -21.98
N PRO A 512 -12.95 -33.01 -23.32
CA PRO A 512 -13.45 -31.86 -24.07
C PRO A 512 -14.99 -31.92 -24.16
N VAL A 513 -15.68 -31.05 -23.43
CA VAL A 513 -17.15 -30.92 -23.54
C VAL A 513 -17.50 -30.02 -24.73
N SER A 514 -17.62 -30.61 -25.91
CA SER A 514 -18.22 -29.98 -27.08
C SER A 514 -19.74 -30.00 -26.97
N GLY A 515 -20.32 -28.94 -26.38
CA GLY A 515 -21.77 -28.75 -26.27
C GLY A 515 -22.18 -27.36 -26.75
N GLY A 516 -22.82 -27.28 -27.92
CA GLY A 516 -23.41 -26.04 -28.41
C GLY A 516 -24.75 -25.76 -27.74
N VAL A 517 -25.06 -24.47 -27.51
CA VAL A 517 -26.37 -24.03 -27.01
C VAL A 517 -26.89 -22.95 -27.96
N ALA A 518 -28.09 -23.17 -28.50
CA ALA A 518 -28.85 -22.19 -29.26
C ALA A 518 -30.15 -21.87 -28.52
N ASP A 519 -30.68 -20.67 -28.76
CA ASP A 519 -32.01 -20.14 -28.45
C ASP A 519 -32.73 -20.58 -27.15
N SER A 520 -32.89 -19.60 -26.25
CA SER A 520 -34.11 -19.45 -25.45
C SER A 520 -34.24 -18.00 -24.94
N VAL A 521 -35.15 -17.23 -25.53
CA VAL A 521 -35.50 -15.86 -25.09
C VAL A 521 -36.97 -15.82 -24.69
N ALA A 522 -37.23 -15.92 -23.39
CA ALA A 522 -38.45 -15.53 -22.69
C ALA A 522 -38.11 -15.42 -21.18
N GLY A 523 -38.65 -14.51 -20.38
CA GLY A 523 -39.61 -13.44 -20.69
C GLY A 523 -40.49 -13.20 -19.45
N ILE A 524 -40.26 -12.11 -18.72
CA ILE A 524 -41.03 -11.72 -17.52
C ILE A 524 -41.27 -10.20 -17.54
N ASP A 525 -42.49 -9.79 -17.20
CA ASP A 525 -43.03 -8.43 -17.35
C ASP A 525 -42.52 -7.37 -16.36
N VAL A 526 -42.71 -6.10 -16.75
CA VAL A 526 -42.59 -4.92 -15.87
C VAL A 526 -43.76 -3.95 -16.09
N ALA A 527 -44.77 -4.01 -15.23
CA ALA A 527 -45.91 -3.08 -15.11
C ALA A 527 -46.52 -3.23 -13.69
N SER A 528 -47.07 -2.21 -13.01
CA SER A 528 -47.26 -0.77 -13.30
C SER A 528 -47.24 0.04 -11.95
N VAL A 529 -46.80 1.32 -11.91
CA VAL A 529 -47.64 2.56 -11.85
C VAL A 529 -48.63 2.60 -10.66
N ALA A 530 -48.76 3.64 -9.80
CA ALA A 530 -48.15 4.98 -9.58
C ALA A 530 -48.44 5.40 -8.11
N GLY A 531 -47.97 6.52 -7.54
CA GLY A 531 -47.08 7.61 -7.99
C GLY A 531 -47.41 8.94 -7.25
N ALA A 532 -46.52 9.94 -7.32
CA ALA A 532 -46.78 11.36 -6.98
C ALA A 532 -45.60 12.24 -7.43
N ASP A 533 -45.87 13.37 -8.09
CA ASP A 533 -44.84 14.23 -8.69
C ASP A 533 -44.30 15.34 -7.77
N VAL A 534 -42.99 15.60 -7.86
CA VAL A 534 -42.42 16.97 -7.86
C VAL A 534 -41.26 16.99 -8.87
N ALA A 535 -41.10 18.08 -9.63
CA ALA A 535 -40.19 18.16 -10.77
C ALA A 535 -38.74 18.58 -10.42
N SER A 536 -37.84 18.37 -11.39
CA SER A 536 -36.56 19.06 -11.72
C SER A 536 -36.01 20.12 -10.74
N GLU A 537 -34.69 20.20 -10.48
CA GLU A 537 -33.61 20.23 -11.47
C GLU A 537 -32.31 19.53 -11.00
N GLY A 538 -31.42 19.17 -11.94
CA GLY A 538 -30.13 18.55 -11.64
C GLY A 538 -29.12 18.62 -12.79
N ARG A 539 -28.57 19.82 -13.07
CA ARG A 539 -27.47 19.97 -14.04
C ARG A 539 -26.17 19.37 -13.47
N GLY A 540 -25.65 18.31 -14.10
CA GLY A 540 -24.32 17.80 -13.79
C GLY A 540 -23.23 18.80 -14.19
N VAL A 541 -22.48 19.31 -13.22
CA VAL A 541 -21.35 20.23 -13.46
C VAL A 541 -20.03 19.45 -13.43
N VAL A 542 -19.31 19.47 -14.55
CA VAL A 542 -17.92 18.98 -14.63
C VAL A 542 -17.01 20.04 -14.01
N ALA A 543 -16.59 19.82 -12.76
CA ALA A 543 -15.71 20.73 -12.03
C ALA A 543 -14.23 20.46 -12.32
N ALA A 544 -13.74 20.94 -13.47
CA ALA A 544 -12.30 21.10 -13.66
C ALA A 544 -11.82 22.36 -12.92
N VAL A 545 -10.87 22.23 -11.99
CA VAL A 545 -10.31 23.36 -11.23
C VAL A 545 -8.85 23.59 -11.65
N ALA A 546 -8.67 24.44 -12.66
CA ALA A 546 -7.39 25.08 -12.91
C ALA A 546 -7.29 26.36 -12.06
N GLY A 547 -6.23 26.50 -11.27
CA GLY A 547 -6.02 27.70 -10.45
C GLY A 547 -5.43 28.85 -11.27
N ALA A 548 -6.14 29.97 -11.33
CA ALA A 548 -5.63 31.27 -11.79
C ALA A 548 -6.08 32.36 -10.79
N SER A 549 -5.28 33.42 -10.63
CA SER A 549 -5.26 34.23 -9.41
C SER A 549 -5.57 35.72 -9.59
N VAL A 550 -6.38 36.27 -8.67
CA VAL A 550 -6.50 37.71 -8.32
C VAL A 550 -7.14 38.64 -9.38
N GLY A 551 -8.12 39.47 -8.98
CA GLY A 551 -8.66 40.50 -9.91
C GLY A 551 -9.95 41.27 -9.55
N GLY A 552 -10.08 41.84 -8.35
CA GLY A 552 -10.83 43.08 -8.03
C GLY A 552 -12.26 43.42 -8.57
N VAL A 553 -13.19 43.60 -7.62
CA VAL A 553 -14.17 44.72 -7.51
C VAL A 553 -15.24 44.98 -8.62
N GLY A 554 -16.49 44.58 -8.33
CA GLY A 554 -17.64 45.50 -8.22
C GLY A 554 -18.55 45.84 -9.43
N GLY A 555 -19.87 45.85 -9.19
CA GLY A 555 -20.88 46.58 -9.99
C GLY A 555 -21.84 45.72 -10.85
N PRO A 556 -23.17 45.99 -10.84
CA PRO A 556 -24.15 45.28 -11.68
C PRO A 556 -24.44 45.98 -13.03
N PRO A 557 -24.91 45.25 -14.07
CA PRO A 557 -25.23 45.80 -15.38
C PRO A 557 -26.68 46.33 -15.50
N GLY A 558 -26.88 47.31 -16.40
CA GLY A 558 -28.19 47.74 -16.93
C GLY A 558 -28.33 47.42 -18.43
N PRO A 559 -29.56 47.38 -19.01
CA PRO A 559 -29.79 46.79 -20.34
C PRO A 559 -30.02 47.77 -21.51
N GLY A 560 -29.69 47.30 -22.73
CA GLY A 560 -30.12 47.81 -24.06
C GLY A 560 -29.73 46.78 -25.12
N VAL A 561 -30.57 46.18 -25.99
CA VAL A 561 -31.32 46.70 -27.17
C VAL A 561 -30.57 47.73 -28.04
N ASP A 562 -30.57 47.65 -29.39
CA ASP A 562 -31.45 46.90 -30.32
C ASP A 562 -30.80 46.64 -31.71
N ARG A 563 -31.45 45.81 -32.59
CA ARG A 563 -31.36 45.62 -34.09
C ARG A 563 -30.01 45.84 -34.83
N GLY A 564 -29.56 45.03 -35.81
CA GLY A 564 -30.24 44.16 -36.80
C GLY A 564 -30.46 44.88 -38.16
N PRO A 565 -30.84 44.24 -39.29
CA PRO A 565 -30.82 42.80 -39.65
C PRO A 565 -30.38 42.47 -41.13
N SER A 566 -30.11 41.19 -41.44
CA SER A 566 -30.34 40.47 -42.74
C SER A 566 -29.49 39.18 -42.79
N GLY A 567 -29.92 38.02 -43.33
CA GLY A 567 -31.21 37.56 -43.87
C GLY A 567 -31.48 36.07 -43.56
N PRO A 568 -32.56 35.43 -44.08
CA PRO A 568 -33.10 34.17 -43.54
C PRO A 568 -32.83 32.89 -44.38
N GLY A 569 -32.95 31.68 -43.79
CA GLY A 569 -32.83 30.42 -44.56
C GLY A 569 -32.83 29.06 -43.82
N VAL A 570 -33.88 28.76 -43.06
CA VAL A 570 -34.37 27.45 -42.53
C VAL A 570 -33.71 26.14 -43.03
N GLY A 571 -33.41 25.19 -42.12
CA GLY A 571 -33.27 23.76 -42.43
C GLY A 571 -32.67 22.92 -41.30
N GLY A 572 -33.41 21.94 -40.76
CA GLY A 572 -32.95 21.09 -39.64
C GLY A 572 -33.10 19.58 -39.91
N GLY A 573 -32.22 18.77 -39.33
CA GLY A 573 -32.23 17.30 -39.40
C GLY A 573 -31.27 16.69 -38.37
N PRO A 574 -31.52 15.47 -37.85
CA PRO A 574 -30.78 14.91 -36.71
C PRO A 574 -29.48 14.20 -37.09
N VAL A 575 -28.51 14.19 -36.18
CA VAL A 575 -27.31 13.34 -36.26
C VAL A 575 -27.58 12.04 -35.49
N ALA A 576 -27.47 10.90 -36.17
CA ALA A 576 -27.69 9.58 -35.58
C ALA A 576 -26.42 9.03 -34.90
N THR A 577 -26.57 8.46 -33.70
CA THR A 577 -25.53 7.68 -33.01
C THR A 577 -25.46 6.26 -33.57
N GLY A 578 -24.51 6.01 -34.48
CA GLY A 578 -24.24 4.67 -35.01
C GLY A 578 -23.37 3.83 -34.07
N VAL A 579 -23.88 2.66 -33.64
CA VAL A 579 -23.07 1.63 -32.97
C VAL A 579 -22.40 0.76 -34.04
N VAL A 580 -21.07 0.67 -34.02
CA VAL A 580 -20.32 -0.22 -34.91
C VAL A 580 -20.07 -1.56 -34.22
N SER A 581 -20.75 -2.61 -34.68
CA SER A 581 -20.45 -4.00 -34.31
C SER A 581 -19.52 -4.62 -35.35
N ALA A 582 -18.38 -5.15 -34.90
CA ALA A 582 -17.36 -5.74 -35.77
C ALA A 582 -17.48 -7.28 -35.80
N GLY A 583 -18.54 -7.79 -36.42
CA GLY A 583 -18.66 -9.21 -36.75
C GLY A 583 -17.92 -9.53 -38.06
N GLY A 584 -16.87 -10.36 -38.00
CA GLY A 584 -16.08 -10.76 -39.17
C GLY A 584 -15.60 -12.21 -39.07
N THR A 585 -16.22 -13.11 -39.82
CA THR A 585 -15.92 -14.54 -39.84
C THR A 585 -14.77 -14.87 -40.80
N GLY A 586 -13.57 -15.13 -40.25
CA GLY A 586 -12.43 -15.68 -40.99
C GLY A 586 -12.27 -17.18 -40.77
N ALA A 587 -12.30 -17.98 -41.83
CA ALA A 587 -12.11 -19.44 -41.74
C ALA A 587 -10.62 -19.79 -41.59
N VAL A 588 -10.32 -20.80 -40.77
CA VAL A 588 -8.96 -21.29 -40.48
C VAL A 588 -8.71 -22.60 -41.25
N PRO A 589 -7.64 -22.71 -42.08
CA PRO A 589 -7.22 -23.98 -42.67
C PRO A 589 -6.71 -24.96 -41.61
N GLY A 590 -6.96 -26.25 -41.80
CA GLY A 590 -6.68 -27.28 -40.78
C GLY A 590 -5.21 -27.45 -40.39
N ALA A 591 -4.99 -27.88 -39.15
CA ALA A 591 -3.68 -28.28 -38.64
C ALA A 591 -3.22 -29.61 -39.27
N GLY A 592 -1.91 -29.77 -39.44
CA GLY A 592 -1.27 -31.05 -39.72
C GLY A 592 -0.40 -31.48 -38.54
N ASP A 593 -0.52 -32.72 -38.09
CA ASP A 593 0.22 -33.26 -36.95
C ASP A 593 1.72 -33.40 -37.24
N GLY A 594 2.57 -33.04 -36.27
CA GLY A 594 4.01 -33.29 -36.36
C GLY A 594 4.92 -32.36 -35.56
N ALA A 595 4.89 -32.43 -34.22
CA ALA A 595 5.89 -31.77 -33.37
C ALA A 595 6.28 -32.65 -32.16
N THR A 596 7.55 -33.07 -32.10
CA THR A 596 8.12 -33.79 -30.96
C THR A 596 8.29 -32.86 -29.74
N PRO A 597 8.14 -33.38 -28.50
CA PRO A 597 8.27 -32.57 -27.28
C PRO A 597 9.72 -32.10 -27.06
N VAL A 598 9.90 -30.79 -26.88
CA VAL A 598 11.17 -30.19 -26.47
C VAL A 598 11.24 -30.15 -24.94
N GLY A 599 12.39 -30.52 -24.36
CA GLY A 599 12.55 -30.75 -22.93
C GLY A 599 12.25 -29.54 -22.03
N GLY A 600 11.77 -29.82 -20.81
CA GLY A 600 11.28 -28.81 -19.88
C GLY A 600 12.33 -27.78 -19.45
N ALA A 601 12.09 -26.52 -19.79
CA ALA A 601 12.87 -25.40 -19.27
C ALA A 601 12.69 -25.28 -17.74
N ARG A 602 13.80 -25.07 -17.01
CA ARG A 602 13.75 -24.84 -15.56
C ARG A 602 12.96 -23.56 -15.26
N ARG A 603 11.92 -23.67 -14.43
CA ARG A 603 11.21 -22.53 -13.84
C ARG A 603 12.21 -21.65 -13.10
N ARG A 604 12.05 -20.32 -13.20
CA ARG A 604 12.84 -19.31 -12.50
C ARG A 604 11.89 -18.23 -11.96
N PRO A 605 12.11 -17.74 -10.73
CA PRO A 605 11.34 -16.62 -10.21
C PRO A 605 11.59 -15.36 -11.04
N ALA A 606 10.56 -14.53 -11.17
CA ALA A 606 10.68 -13.19 -11.71
C ALA A 606 10.98 -12.21 -10.56
N ARG A 607 12.02 -11.38 -10.71
CA ARG A 607 12.26 -10.27 -9.78
C ARG A 607 11.34 -9.11 -10.15
N VAL A 608 10.53 -8.67 -9.20
CA VAL A 608 9.64 -7.53 -9.35
C VAL A 608 10.32 -6.30 -8.75
N GLY A 609 10.93 -5.47 -9.59
CA GLY A 609 11.68 -4.27 -9.20
C GLY A 609 11.87 -3.29 -10.36
N GLU A 610 12.44 -2.13 -10.08
CA GLU A 610 12.64 -1.04 -11.06
C GLU A 610 13.96 -1.17 -11.84
N PRO A 611 14.07 -0.62 -13.06
CA PRO A 611 15.25 -0.76 -13.92
C PRO A 611 16.48 0.03 -13.41
N GLU A 612 17.67 -0.42 -13.84
CA GLU A 612 18.96 0.08 -13.35
C GLU A 612 19.33 1.50 -13.83
N ARG A 613 20.14 2.20 -13.03
CA ARG A 613 20.66 3.55 -13.33
C ARG A 613 21.80 3.50 -14.36
N VAL A 614 21.83 4.45 -15.30
CA VAL A 614 22.90 4.61 -16.30
C VAL A 614 23.46 6.04 -16.28
N LEU A 615 24.78 6.18 -16.16
CA LEU A 615 25.48 7.46 -16.28
C LEU A 615 25.60 7.86 -17.76
N LEU A 616 25.46 9.15 -18.07
CA LEU A 616 25.61 9.68 -19.42
C LEU A 616 26.65 10.81 -19.45
N LEU A 617 27.59 10.72 -20.39
CA LEU A 617 28.50 11.81 -20.76
C LEU A 617 28.09 12.32 -22.15
N ALA A 618 28.26 13.61 -22.39
CA ALA A 618 28.02 14.26 -23.68
C ALA A 618 29.07 15.34 -23.90
N ALA A 619 29.56 15.44 -25.13
CA ALA A 619 30.44 16.48 -25.63
C ALA A 619 30.08 16.76 -27.10
N ASP A 620 30.39 17.96 -27.58
CA ASP A 620 30.03 18.41 -28.93
C ASP A 620 30.91 17.77 -30.02
N ASP A 621 32.08 17.23 -29.65
CA ASP A 621 33.00 16.50 -30.53
C ASP A 621 33.72 15.33 -29.83
N VAL A 622 34.51 14.59 -30.61
CA VAL A 622 35.23 13.38 -30.17
C VAL A 622 36.40 13.69 -29.25
N ASP A 623 37.08 14.82 -29.42
CA ASP A 623 38.22 15.22 -28.60
C ASP A 623 37.74 15.74 -27.23
N GLY A 624 36.58 16.41 -27.19
CA GLY A 624 35.86 16.74 -25.95
C GLY A 624 35.39 15.50 -25.19
N LEU A 625 34.91 14.46 -25.89
CA LEU A 625 34.59 13.18 -25.25
C LEU A 625 35.84 12.46 -24.73
N ALA A 626 36.95 12.49 -25.48
CA ALA A 626 38.24 11.98 -25.03
C ALA A 626 38.80 12.77 -23.83
N ALA A 627 38.55 14.09 -23.77
CA ALA A 627 38.90 14.93 -22.63
C ALA A 627 38.05 14.63 -21.39
N LEU A 628 36.74 14.36 -21.53
CA LEU A 628 35.89 13.90 -20.42
C LEU A 628 36.31 12.52 -19.88
N LEU A 629 36.82 11.64 -20.73
CA LEU A 629 37.32 10.31 -20.33
C LEU A 629 38.77 10.33 -19.82
N GLY A 630 39.59 11.28 -20.28
CA GLY A 630 40.99 11.47 -19.88
C GLY A 630 41.19 12.39 -18.68
N ALA A 631 40.20 13.23 -18.34
CA ALA A 631 40.15 13.95 -17.08
C ALA A 631 40.01 12.94 -15.92
N GLY A 632 40.87 13.05 -14.91
CA GLY A 632 40.90 12.15 -13.74
C GLY A 632 39.74 12.35 -12.76
N ASP A 633 38.51 12.45 -13.26
CA ASP A 633 37.30 12.63 -12.46
C ASP A 633 36.96 11.33 -11.70
N ARG A 634 36.69 11.48 -10.40
CA ARG A 634 36.25 10.40 -9.52
C ARG A 634 34.94 9.75 -10.00
N VAL A 635 34.08 10.48 -10.71
CA VAL A 635 32.84 9.96 -11.28
C VAL A 635 33.12 8.98 -12.43
N VAL A 636 34.10 9.27 -13.29
CA VAL A 636 34.47 8.40 -14.42
C VAL A 636 35.24 7.16 -13.94
N LEU A 637 36.17 7.35 -12.99
CA LEU A 637 36.93 6.25 -12.39
C LEU A 637 36.04 5.33 -11.52
N GLY A 638 35.07 5.90 -10.80
CA GLY A 638 34.07 5.15 -10.03
C GLY A 638 33.07 4.36 -10.89
N ALA A 639 32.90 4.74 -12.15
CA ALA A 639 32.08 4.00 -13.14
C ALA A 639 32.84 2.82 -13.81
N GLY A 640 34.12 2.60 -13.49
CA GLY A 640 34.91 1.50 -14.02
C GLY A 640 35.27 1.59 -15.51
N LEU A 641 35.27 2.81 -16.07
CA LEU A 641 35.44 3.04 -17.52
C LEU A 641 36.91 3.15 -17.98
N ASP A 642 37.87 3.34 -17.07
CA ASP A 642 39.31 3.19 -17.34
C ASP A 642 39.79 1.80 -16.87
N PRO A 643 40.05 0.85 -17.79
CA PRO A 643 40.54 -0.49 -17.44
C PRO A 643 41.98 -0.50 -16.93
N GLY A 644 42.72 0.60 -17.04
CA GLY A 644 44.06 0.78 -16.47
C GLY A 644 44.05 1.36 -15.06
N ARG A 645 42.94 1.97 -14.60
CA ARG A 645 42.80 2.62 -13.27
C ARG A 645 41.37 2.52 -12.68
N PRO A 646 40.81 1.32 -12.48
CA PRO A 646 39.52 1.18 -11.79
C PRO A 646 39.59 1.68 -10.33
N HIS A 647 38.49 2.23 -9.82
CA HIS A 647 38.32 2.47 -8.37
C HIS A 647 38.08 1.15 -7.63
N ASP A 648 38.52 1.04 -6.38
CA ASP A 648 38.44 -0.20 -5.57
C ASP A 648 37.00 -0.72 -5.32
N ASP A 649 35.99 0.11 -5.58
CA ASP A 649 34.56 -0.18 -5.38
C ASP A 649 33.80 -0.47 -6.70
N ALA A 650 34.49 -0.52 -7.85
CA ALA A 650 33.85 -0.56 -9.17
C ALA A 650 33.16 -1.91 -9.47
N GLY A 651 31.86 -1.86 -9.80
CA GLY A 651 31.06 -3.02 -10.19
C GLY A 651 31.32 -3.51 -11.64
N PRO A 652 30.81 -4.71 -12.00
CA PRO A 652 31.11 -5.36 -13.28
C PRO A 652 30.35 -4.74 -14.48
N ALA A 653 30.99 -3.78 -15.16
CA ALA A 653 30.48 -3.20 -16.42
C ALA A 653 30.67 -4.13 -17.64
N ARG A 654 29.88 -3.89 -18.71
CA ARG A 654 30.05 -4.50 -20.04
C ARG A 654 29.90 -3.44 -21.13
N SER A 655 30.90 -3.33 -22.01
CA SER A 655 30.87 -2.45 -23.19
C SER A 655 30.49 -3.23 -24.46
N GLY A 656 29.89 -2.53 -25.42
CA GLY A 656 29.57 -3.07 -26.75
C GLY A 656 29.46 -1.95 -27.78
N SER A 657 29.99 -2.19 -28.98
CA SER A 657 30.04 -1.22 -30.08
C SER A 657 29.57 -1.86 -31.38
N GLY A 658 28.75 -1.17 -32.17
CA GLY A 658 28.27 -1.66 -33.46
C GLY A 658 28.00 -0.54 -34.46
N SER A 659 28.42 -0.75 -35.71
CA SER A 659 28.26 0.18 -36.84
C SER A 659 27.32 -0.39 -37.89
N TRP A 660 26.40 0.42 -38.42
CA TRP A 660 25.46 0.01 -39.48
C TRP A 660 25.63 0.85 -40.75
N THR A 661 25.94 0.18 -41.86
CA THR A 661 25.92 0.75 -43.22
C THR A 661 24.73 0.21 -44.02
N ARG A 662 24.14 1.05 -44.88
CA ARG A 662 22.83 0.80 -45.52
C ARG A 662 22.98 0.39 -47.01
N PRO A 663 22.38 -0.72 -47.46
CA PRO A 663 22.36 -1.11 -48.88
C PRO A 663 21.15 -0.52 -49.65
N PRO A 664 21.23 -0.35 -50.99
CA PRO A 664 20.15 0.18 -51.83
C PRO A 664 19.33 -0.89 -52.61
N ASN A 665 18.07 -0.54 -52.91
CA ASN A 665 17.18 -1.01 -54.00
C ASN A 665 17.03 -2.51 -54.37
N GLY A 666 15.79 -3.01 -54.26
CA GLY A 666 15.01 -3.37 -55.47
C GLY A 666 14.77 -4.84 -55.85
N SER A 667 13.54 -5.31 -55.61
CA SER A 667 12.83 -6.38 -56.38
C SER A 667 13.25 -7.87 -56.19
N PRO A 668 12.39 -8.86 -56.55
CA PRO A 668 12.32 -10.15 -55.82
C PRO A 668 12.51 -11.47 -56.62
N TRP A 669 13.14 -12.48 -55.98
CA TRP A 669 13.01 -13.96 -56.10
C TRP A 669 13.04 -14.66 -57.51
N PRO A 670 13.21 -16.00 -57.61
CA PRO A 670 13.79 -17.02 -56.71
C PRO A 670 15.02 -17.77 -57.32
N GLY A 671 15.76 -18.59 -56.57
CA GLY A 671 16.64 -19.61 -57.21
C GLY A 671 17.78 -20.28 -56.42
N ALA A 672 17.56 -21.54 -56.03
CA ALA A 672 18.48 -22.69 -56.09
C ALA A 672 19.96 -22.65 -55.60
N ARG A 673 20.26 -23.60 -54.68
CA ARG A 673 21.50 -24.42 -54.52
C ARG A 673 22.78 -23.80 -53.89
N SER A 674 23.23 -24.44 -52.81
CA SER A 674 24.63 -24.44 -52.31
C SER A 674 25.55 -25.28 -53.23
N PRO A 675 26.90 -25.17 -53.12
CA PRO A 675 27.61 -26.02 -52.13
C PRO A 675 28.90 -25.45 -51.49
N ARG A 676 29.27 -26.08 -50.36
CA ARG A 676 30.58 -26.24 -49.68
C ARG A 676 31.85 -25.56 -50.24
N ALA A 677 32.61 -24.93 -49.33
CA ALA A 677 34.06 -25.17 -49.10
C ALA A 677 34.48 -24.71 -47.68
N ALA A 678 35.65 -25.12 -47.20
CA ALA A 678 36.25 -24.79 -45.89
C ALA A 678 37.79 -24.95 -45.97
N PRO A 679 38.56 -24.90 -44.86
CA PRO A 679 38.84 -23.76 -43.97
C PRO A 679 40.34 -23.36 -44.01
N GLY A 680 40.77 -22.34 -43.25
CA GLY A 680 42.19 -21.94 -43.14
C GLY A 680 42.57 -21.40 -41.76
N THR A 681 43.71 -21.89 -41.22
CA THR A 681 44.26 -21.58 -39.89
C THR A 681 45.44 -20.63 -39.93
N ALA A 682 45.65 -19.81 -38.89
CA ALA A 682 46.96 -19.58 -38.25
C ALA A 682 46.84 -18.74 -36.95
N ALA A 683 47.83 -18.86 -36.06
CA ALA A 683 48.02 -18.00 -34.89
C ALA A 683 49.52 -17.75 -34.65
N VAL A 684 49.88 -16.60 -34.08
CA VAL A 684 51.24 -16.26 -33.58
C VAL A 684 51.10 -15.46 -32.28
N THR A 685 52.13 -15.50 -31.42
CA THR A 685 52.07 -15.11 -30.00
C THR A 685 53.14 -14.08 -29.60
N SER A 686 52.94 -13.51 -28.41
CA SER A 686 53.97 -13.09 -27.43
C SER A 686 54.87 -11.86 -27.70
N GLY A 687 55.12 -11.11 -26.62
CA GLY A 687 56.13 -10.06 -26.51
C GLY A 687 56.06 -9.39 -25.14
N SER A 688 57.07 -9.55 -24.29
CA SER A 688 57.11 -8.98 -22.93
C SER A 688 58.50 -8.44 -22.58
N VAL A 689 58.54 -7.32 -21.83
CA VAL A 689 59.76 -6.69 -21.28
C VAL A 689 59.48 -6.26 -19.83
N ARG A 690 60.53 -6.17 -19.00
CA ARG A 690 60.48 -5.97 -17.54
C ARG A 690 61.11 -4.64 -17.09
N ASP A 691 61.06 -4.42 -15.77
CA ASP A 691 62.10 -3.78 -14.93
C ASP A 691 62.18 -2.23 -14.91
N ARG A 692 62.40 -1.55 -13.76
CA ARG A 692 62.37 -1.97 -12.33
C ARG A 692 62.37 -0.75 -11.38
N CYS A 693 61.90 -0.93 -10.12
CA CYS A 693 62.22 -0.10 -8.93
C CYS A 693 61.70 1.37 -8.92
N SER A 694 61.56 2.11 -7.81
CA SER A 694 61.71 1.83 -6.36
C SER A 694 61.12 2.96 -5.47
N ALA A 695 61.01 2.67 -4.16
CA ALA A 695 61.08 3.59 -3.00
C ALA A 695 59.83 4.37 -2.51
N ALA A 696 59.49 4.07 -1.25
CA ALA A 696 58.96 4.99 -0.22
C ALA A 696 60.09 5.16 0.85
N PRO A 697 59.98 5.88 2.01
CA PRO A 697 58.76 6.37 2.68
C PRO A 697 58.83 7.73 3.44
N ALA A 698 57.71 8.07 4.10
CA ALA A 698 57.56 8.79 5.38
C ALA A 698 58.00 10.27 5.56
N ALA A 699 57.10 11.09 6.15
CA ALA A 699 57.35 11.82 7.40
C ALA A 699 56.07 12.51 7.94
N ARG A 700 56.08 12.89 9.23
CA ARG A 700 54.97 13.55 9.97
C ARG A 700 55.17 15.07 10.05
N SER A 701 54.09 15.82 10.25
CA SER A 701 54.14 17.08 11.02
C SER A 701 52.84 17.29 11.83
N ARG A 702 52.89 18.18 12.84
CA ARG A 702 51.78 18.59 13.71
C ARG A 702 51.83 20.12 13.88
N SER A 703 50.71 20.81 13.76
CA SER A 703 50.50 22.17 14.28
C SER A 703 49.04 22.33 14.73
N SER A 704 48.75 23.42 15.46
CA SER A 704 47.66 23.39 16.45
C SER A 704 47.27 24.77 16.99
N PHE A 705 45.97 25.00 17.18
CA PHE A 705 45.36 26.11 17.97
C PHE A 705 45.58 27.54 17.42
N PRO A 706 44.86 28.58 17.94
CA PRO A 706 43.78 28.59 18.94
C PRO A 706 42.44 29.25 18.52
N ALA A 707 41.48 29.17 19.45
CA ALA A 707 40.09 29.65 19.36
C ALA A 707 39.87 31.16 19.55
N SER A 708 38.63 31.62 19.31
CA SER A 708 37.99 32.68 20.10
C SER A 708 36.47 32.50 20.23
N ARG A 709 35.93 32.82 21.42
CA ARG A 709 34.51 33.14 21.66
C ARG A 709 34.37 34.66 21.68
N PRO A 710 33.14 35.19 21.62
CA PRO A 710 32.70 35.98 22.79
C PRO A 710 31.36 35.52 23.38
N THR A 711 31.05 36.06 24.55
CA THR A 711 29.85 35.75 25.35
C THR A 711 29.00 36.99 25.60
N SER A 712 27.69 36.88 25.48
CA SER A 712 26.78 37.72 26.28
C SER A 712 25.41 37.06 26.47
N ARG A 713 25.01 36.96 27.73
CA ARG A 713 23.62 36.76 28.18
C ARG A 713 23.30 37.97 29.04
N PRO A 714 22.05 38.44 29.08
CA PRO A 714 21.53 38.84 30.37
C PRO A 714 20.15 38.25 30.68
N ALA A 715 19.88 38.15 31.97
CA ALA A 715 18.60 37.88 32.64
C ALA A 715 18.81 38.28 34.12
N PRO A 716 17.77 38.37 34.97
CA PRO A 716 16.32 38.32 34.71
C PRO A 716 15.60 39.62 35.15
N THR A 717 14.26 39.64 35.06
CA THR A 717 13.43 40.56 35.87
C THR A 717 12.19 39.87 36.44
N THR A 718 11.98 40.07 37.73
CA THR A 718 10.78 39.74 38.55
C THR A 718 10.43 41.05 39.28
N SER A 719 9.17 41.49 39.49
CA SER A 719 8.07 40.84 40.23
C SER A 719 6.75 41.67 40.11
N PRO A 720 5.58 41.17 40.57
CA PRO A 720 4.29 41.89 40.67
C PRO A 720 4.16 42.61 42.06
N PRO A 721 2.99 43.00 42.66
CA PRO A 721 1.56 42.95 42.22
C PRO A 721 0.66 44.18 42.57
N THR A 722 -0.63 44.15 42.21
CA THR A 722 -1.86 44.76 42.86
C THR A 722 -3.07 44.49 41.90
N SER A 723 -4.22 43.88 42.22
CA SER A 723 -5.33 44.11 43.17
C SER A 723 -6.28 45.29 42.84
N GLY A 724 -7.61 45.16 42.70
CA GLY A 724 -8.51 43.98 42.67
C GLY A 724 -10.02 44.30 42.93
N CYS A 725 -10.92 43.31 42.79
CA CYS A 725 -12.33 43.25 43.30
C CYS A 725 -13.41 44.23 42.72
N PRO A 726 -14.74 44.01 42.96
CA PRO A 726 -15.51 42.77 43.22
C PRO A 726 -16.85 42.64 42.41
N ARG A 727 -17.66 41.58 42.68
CA ARG A 727 -19.05 41.36 42.19
C ARG A 727 -20.11 42.23 42.90
N PRO A 728 -21.33 42.38 42.34
CA PRO A 728 -22.52 41.71 42.95
C PRO A 728 -23.56 41.11 41.94
N PRO A 729 -24.62 40.40 42.39
CA PRO A 729 -25.49 39.55 41.53
C PRO A 729 -27.01 39.87 41.55
N ALA A 730 -27.84 38.91 41.09
CA ALA A 730 -29.33 38.81 41.06
C ALA A 730 -30.00 39.27 39.73
N ARG A 731 -31.23 38.85 39.35
CA ARG A 731 -32.32 38.14 40.08
C ARG A 731 -32.93 36.97 39.27
N ALA A 732 -33.67 36.10 39.96
CA ALA A 732 -34.54 35.09 39.35
C ALA A 732 -35.91 35.67 38.90
N ARG A 733 -36.65 34.92 38.07
CA ARG A 733 -38.11 34.98 37.97
C ARG A 733 -38.71 33.58 37.98
N THR A 734 -39.82 33.44 38.70
CA THR A 734 -40.61 32.21 38.85
C THR A 734 -41.90 32.30 38.04
N SER A 735 -42.31 31.19 37.44
CA SER A 735 -43.72 30.95 37.04
C SER A 735 -43.98 29.45 36.99
N GLY A 736 -44.47 28.88 38.09
CA GLY A 736 -45.00 27.51 38.11
C GLY A 736 -46.49 27.51 37.84
N TRP A 737 -46.98 26.48 37.14
CA TRP A 737 -48.38 26.09 37.07
C TRP A 737 -48.49 24.59 37.38
N ALA A 738 -49.63 24.17 37.89
CA ALA A 738 -49.97 22.77 38.16
C ALA A 738 -50.43 22.06 36.84
N THR A 739 -50.79 20.77 36.75
CA THR A 739 -51.43 19.90 37.77
C THR A 739 -51.32 18.40 37.41
N SER A 740 -51.36 17.55 38.45
CA SER A 740 -51.99 16.21 38.51
C SER A 740 -51.71 15.08 37.49
N ALA A 741 -51.30 13.93 38.05
CA ALA A 741 -51.78 12.55 37.78
C ALA A 741 -51.44 11.85 36.44
N GLY A 742 -51.31 10.50 36.48
CA GLY A 742 -51.16 9.69 35.25
C GLY A 742 -50.47 8.31 35.36
N THR A 743 -50.56 7.56 36.46
CA THR A 743 -50.02 6.18 36.52
C THR A 743 -50.94 5.17 35.84
N VAL A 744 -50.46 4.49 34.79
CA VAL A 744 -50.97 3.18 34.34
C VAL A 744 -49.78 2.30 33.90
N SER A 745 -49.78 1.03 34.30
CA SER A 745 -48.82 0.00 33.90
C SER A 745 -49.38 -0.92 32.82
N GLY A 746 -48.50 -1.54 32.03
CA GLY A 746 -48.85 -2.51 30.99
C GLY A 746 -47.88 -3.69 30.98
N SER A 747 -48.04 -4.57 32.00
CA SER A 747 -47.32 -5.85 32.23
C SER A 747 -45.80 -5.83 32.00
#